data_AF-A0A803TJ03-F1
#
_entry.id   AF-A0A803TJ03-F1
#
_cell.length_a   1.000
_cell.length_b   1.000
_cell.length_c   1.000
_cell.angle_alpha   90.00
_cell.angle_beta   90.00
_cell.angle_gamma   90.00
#
_symmetry.space_group_name_H-M   'P 1'
#
loop_
_entity.id
_entity.type
_entity.pdbx_description
1 polymer ?
#
loop_
_entity_poly.entity_id
_entity_poly.type
_entity_poly.pdbx_seq_one_letter_code
_entity_poly.pdbx_strand_id
1 'polypeptide(L)'
;GTHHPKIHHTVLNTWKCSTCDFVIRNPVYLSCFRGPQPWVRSPWGSCSRAPLPQSIHLSFLRTVPPYSHQSNVWFEMMRYYKWNHIILIVSDDHEGRAAQKKLETLLEEKESKAEKVLQFEPGTKNVTSLLLEAKELEARVIILSASEDDATTVYTAAAKENMTGPGYVWLVGEREISGNALRSAPEGLIGLQLMNGKNESAHIRDAVAVVAQAVHDLFEKENITDPPRGCVGNTNIWKTGPLFKRVLMQTKYADGITGRVEFNEDGDRKYANYSVMNLQNNKLVQVGVYNGSHFLPNDRKIIWPGGETETPQGYEMSTKLKIVTIHQEPFVYVKQTQQDGKCEARHNSTGGLVQQVLCTGPNETMPGEAQLGFCTVASVEYVCIAFSRQVNNSNKKEWNGMMGELLSGQADMIVAPLTINNERAQYIEFSKPFKYQGLTILVKKEIPRSTLDSFMQPFQSTLWLLVGLSVHVVAVMLYLLDRFSPFGRFKVNSEEEEEDALTLSSAMWFSWGVLLNSGIGEGAPRSFSARILGMVWAGFAMIIVASYTANLAAFLVLDRPEERITGINDPRLRNPSDKFIYATVKQSSVDIYFRRQVELSTMYRHMEKHNYESAAEAIQAVRDNKLHAFIWDSAVLEFEASQKCDLVTTGELFFRSGFGIGMRKDSPWKQNVSLAILKSVSRGVREGTGGLRPPCSLALTFLLLSGVFMLVAGGIVAGIFLIFIEIAYKRHKDARRKQMQLAFAAVNVWRKNLQDRKSGRAEPDPKKKATFRSITSTLASSFKRRRSSKDTVRGRKTIMPSFSFFLSFLSFSLSLSLSFSLSPPLFCHPINYHTPIPKLPV
;
A
#
# COMPACT_ATOMS: atom_id res chain seq x y z
N GLY A 1 72.10 -21.90 3.96
CA GLY A 1 71.43 -22.09 2.66
C GLY A 1 70.06 -22.70 2.88
N THR A 2 69.23 -22.80 1.82
CA THR A 2 68.11 -23.77 1.63
C THR A 2 67.06 -23.96 2.76
N HIS A 3 65.75 -23.82 2.55
CA HIS A 3 64.96 -23.43 1.36
C HIS A 3 63.58 -22.85 1.75
N HIS A 4 62.94 -22.18 0.79
CA HIS A 4 61.72 -21.32 0.82
C HIS A 4 60.44 -21.70 1.63
N PRO A 5 59.50 -20.74 1.83
CA PRO A 5 58.49 -20.76 2.91
C PRO A 5 57.01 -20.90 2.45
N LYS A 6 56.08 -20.82 3.41
CA LYS A 6 54.63 -20.60 3.21
C LYS A 6 54.20 -19.27 3.87
N ILE A 7 53.23 -18.56 3.29
CA ILE A 7 52.49 -17.46 3.94
C ILE A 7 50.99 -17.60 3.61
N HIS A 8 50.12 -17.45 4.61
CA HIS A 8 48.66 -17.37 4.47
C HIS A 8 48.18 -15.92 4.61
N HIS A 9 47.06 -15.58 3.97
CA HIS A 9 46.34 -14.34 4.26
C HIS A 9 45.44 -14.50 5.50
N THR A 10 45.30 -13.41 6.28
CA THR A 10 44.64 -13.39 7.59
C THR A 10 43.52 -12.34 7.62
N VAL A 11 42.47 -12.59 8.40
CA VAL A 11 41.38 -11.66 8.69
C VAL A 11 41.60 -11.04 10.08
N LEU A 12 41.44 -9.72 10.26
CA LEU A 12 40.76 -9.10 11.42
C LEU A 12 40.73 -7.56 11.40
N ASN A 13 39.86 -7.00 12.26
CA ASN A 13 39.55 -5.59 12.42
C ASN A 13 40.67 -4.78 13.10
N THR A 14 40.70 -3.44 12.95
CA THR A 14 40.35 -2.48 14.04
C THR A 14 40.51 -0.98 13.65
N TRP A 15 39.58 -0.17 14.15
CA TRP A 15 39.68 1.23 14.65
C TRP A 15 40.80 2.17 14.16
N LYS A 16 40.40 3.36 13.70
CA LYS A 16 41.10 4.63 13.99
C LYS A 16 40.19 5.85 13.84
N CYS A 17 40.53 6.94 14.52
CA CYS A 17 39.91 8.26 14.42
C CYS A 17 41.00 9.36 14.54
N SER A 18 40.60 10.63 14.53
CA SER A 18 41.40 11.87 14.66
C SER A 18 42.43 12.21 13.57
N THR A 19 42.09 13.26 12.80
CA THR A 19 42.93 14.40 12.35
C THR A 19 44.40 14.20 11.93
N CYS A 20 44.70 14.55 10.67
CA CYS A 20 45.96 15.16 10.22
C CYS A 20 45.72 15.99 8.94
N ASP A 21 46.41 17.12 8.78
CA ASP A 21 46.32 17.99 7.60
C ASP A 21 46.98 17.40 6.36
N PHE A 22 46.50 17.79 5.17
CA PHE A 22 47.12 17.42 3.88
C PHE A 22 47.66 18.64 3.13
N VAL A 23 48.97 18.84 3.22
CA VAL A 23 49.70 19.85 2.45
C VAL A 23 49.98 19.32 1.03
N ILE A 24 49.38 19.95 0.03
CA ILE A 24 49.65 19.63 -1.38
C ILE A 24 50.92 20.37 -1.83
N ARG A 25 51.90 19.64 -2.39
CA ARG A 25 53.11 20.19 -3.04
C ARG A 25 52.91 20.32 -4.55
N ASN A 26 53.53 21.34 -5.13
CA ASN A 26 53.49 21.62 -6.58
C ASN A 26 54.12 20.50 -7.43
N PRO A 27 53.56 20.19 -8.62
CA PRO A 27 54.34 19.66 -9.74
C PRO A 27 55.17 20.77 -10.40
N VAL A 28 56.27 20.40 -11.07
CA VAL A 28 57.21 21.34 -11.72
C VAL A 28 56.99 21.37 -13.23
N TYR A 29 57.22 22.53 -13.85
CA TYR A 29 57.16 22.73 -15.31
C TYR A 29 58.18 21.86 -16.06
N LEU A 30 57.77 21.31 -17.20
CA LEU A 30 58.67 20.80 -18.24
C LEU A 30 58.46 21.60 -19.54
N SER A 31 59.54 22.10 -20.14
CA SER A 31 59.48 23.01 -21.28
C SER A 31 59.84 22.31 -22.60
N CYS A 32 58.91 22.25 -23.55
CA CYS A 32 59.16 21.70 -24.88
C CYS A 32 59.88 22.71 -25.81
N PHE A 33 60.88 22.22 -26.55
CA PHE A 33 61.52 22.95 -27.65
C PHE A 33 60.67 22.90 -28.94
N ARG A 34 60.87 23.86 -29.85
CA ARG A 34 60.12 23.99 -31.12
C ARG A 34 60.56 23.01 -32.21
N GLY A 35 59.59 22.56 -33.00
CA GLY A 35 59.74 22.36 -34.45
C GLY A 35 58.90 23.40 -35.22
N PRO A 36 59.23 23.76 -36.48
CA PRO A 36 58.51 24.79 -37.22
C PRO A 36 57.25 24.26 -37.94
N GLN A 37 56.14 24.98 -37.78
CA GLN A 37 54.94 24.90 -38.63
C GLN A 37 54.57 26.34 -39.05
N PRO A 38 53.95 26.56 -40.22
CA PRO A 38 53.93 27.86 -40.88
C PRO A 38 52.97 28.87 -40.24
N TRP A 39 53.32 30.16 -40.37
CA TRP A 39 52.50 31.27 -39.90
C TRP A 39 51.24 31.46 -40.75
N VAL A 40 50.12 30.87 -40.32
CA VAL A 40 48.79 31.30 -40.77
C VAL A 40 48.54 32.71 -40.20
N ARG A 41 48.52 33.72 -41.08
CA ARG A 41 48.07 35.08 -40.73
C ARG A 41 46.55 35.06 -40.50
N SER A 42 46.12 34.83 -39.26
CA SER A 42 44.79 35.28 -38.82
C SER A 42 44.79 36.80 -38.63
N PRO A 43 43.70 37.52 -38.98
CA PRO A 43 43.58 38.93 -38.65
C PRO A 43 43.55 39.16 -37.14
N TRP A 44 44.01 40.33 -36.69
CA TRP A 44 43.82 40.80 -35.31
C TRP A 44 42.35 41.20 -35.13
N GLY A 45 41.52 40.25 -34.71
CA GLY A 45 40.09 40.45 -34.47
C GLY A 45 39.66 39.79 -33.16
N SER A 46 39.00 40.58 -32.31
CA SER A 46 38.23 40.15 -31.12
C SER A 46 38.95 39.23 -30.13
N CYS A 47 39.59 39.82 -29.11
CA CYS A 47 39.93 39.12 -27.86
C CYS A 47 38.68 38.83 -27.00
N SER A 48 37.68 38.18 -27.61
CA SER A 48 36.39 37.83 -27.01
C SER A 48 36.35 36.33 -26.72
N ARG A 49 37.06 35.91 -25.67
CA ARG A 49 37.03 34.54 -25.16
C ARG A 49 36.90 34.53 -23.64
N ALA A 50 35.66 34.49 -23.18
CA ALA A 50 35.22 34.10 -21.84
C ALA A 50 35.54 35.06 -20.67
N PRO A 51 34.75 34.98 -19.58
CA PRO A 51 35.24 35.35 -18.26
C PRO A 51 36.26 34.31 -17.79
N LEU A 52 37.54 34.59 -18.03
CA LEU A 52 38.66 33.70 -17.70
C LEU A 52 38.81 33.60 -16.17
N PRO A 53 38.62 32.42 -15.54
CA PRO A 53 38.75 32.29 -14.10
C PRO A 53 40.21 32.47 -13.65
N GLN A 54 40.40 32.95 -12.41
CA GLN A 54 41.74 33.19 -11.84
C GLN A 54 42.65 31.96 -11.87
N SER A 55 42.09 30.75 -11.88
CA SER A 55 42.83 29.48 -12.01
C SER A 55 43.61 29.34 -13.33
N ILE A 56 43.23 30.08 -14.38
CA ILE A 56 43.93 30.06 -15.68
C ILE A 56 44.77 31.33 -15.86
N HIS A 57 44.25 32.50 -15.47
CA HIS A 57 44.90 33.80 -15.69
C HIS A 57 45.02 34.65 -14.41
N LEU A 58 45.87 34.23 -13.47
CA LEU A 58 46.08 34.95 -12.19
C LEU A 58 46.44 36.44 -12.35
N SER A 59 47.09 36.83 -13.45
CA SER A 59 47.55 38.21 -13.70
C SER A 59 46.54 39.13 -14.40
N PHE A 60 45.38 38.63 -14.82
CA PHE A 60 44.44 39.40 -15.63
C PHE A 60 43.56 40.35 -14.77
N LEU A 61 43.34 41.55 -15.28
CA LEU A 61 42.34 42.54 -14.85
C LEU A 61 41.78 43.22 -16.11
N ARG A 62 40.55 43.73 -16.08
CA ARG A 62 39.93 44.43 -17.22
C ARG A 62 39.09 45.64 -16.82
N THR A 63 39.25 46.74 -17.55
CA THR A 63 38.48 48.00 -17.39
C THR A 63 37.10 47.96 -18.06
N VAL A 64 36.73 46.81 -18.62
CA VAL A 64 35.46 46.46 -19.26
C VAL A 64 34.93 45.20 -18.55
N PRO A 65 33.65 45.14 -18.14
CA PRO A 65 33.06 43.94 -17.54
C PRO A 65 32.86 42.79 -18.56
N PRO A 66 32.74 41.52 -18.14
CA PRO A 66 32.36 40.41 -19.03
C PRO A 66 30.89 40.53 -19.50
N TYR A 67 30.53 39.81 -20.56
CA TYR A 67 29.13 39.66 -20.97
C TYR A 67 28.26 39.02 -19.87
N SER A 68 28.80 38.10 -19.05
CA SER A 68 28.09 37.55 -17.88
C SER A 68 27.76 38.59 -16.79
N HIS A 69 28.35 39.79 -16.81
CA HIS A 69 27.94 40.90 -15.93
C HIS A 69 26.70 41.64 -16.45
N GLN A 70 26.28 41.42 -17.71
CA GLN A 70 25.02 41.97 -18.24
C GLN A 70 23.79 41.35 -17.55
N SER A 71 23.92 40.16 -16.97
CA SER A 71 22.86 39.50 -16.17
C SER A 71 22.43 40.30 -14.94
N ASN A 72 23.29 41.18 -14.38
CA ASN A 72 22.88 42.10 -13.31
C ASN A 72 21.86 43.15 -13.82
N VAL A 73 21.94 43.52 -15.11
CA VAL A 73 21.02 44.49 -15.75
C VAL A 73 19.69 43.82 -16.08
N TRP A 74 19.70 42.60 -16.64
CA TRP A 74 18.48 41.81 -16.83
C TRP A 74 17.73 41.60 -15.51
N PHE A 75 18.45 41.30 -14.42
CA PHE A 75 17.87 41.10 -13.08
C PHE A 75 17.23 42.39 -12.51
N GLU A 76 17.89 43.54 -12.57
CA GLU A 76 17.27 44.80 -12.11
C GLU A 76 16.13 45.27 -13.05
N MET A 77 16.13 44.89 -14.34
CA MET A 77 14.97 45.07 -15.22
C MET A 77 13.79 44.17 -14.81
N MET A 78 14.01 42.87 -14.57
CA MET A 78 12.98 41.96 -14.06
C MET A 78 12.35 42.50 -12.76
N ARG A 79 13.20 43.01 -11.86
CA ARG A 79 12.79 43.66 -10.60
C ARG A 79 11.94 44.91 -10.83
N TYR A 80 12.27 45.73 -11.84
CA TYR A 80 11.50 46.93 -12.18
C TYR A 80 10.11 46.59 -12.75
N TYR A 81 10.04 45.64 -13.68
CA TYR A 81 8.77 45.21 -14.31
C TYR A 81 7.98 44.16 -13.51
N LYS A 82 8.56 43.62 -12.42
CA LYS A 82 8.00 42.55 -11.56
C LYS A 82 7.79 41.21 -12.28
N TRP A 83 8.66 40.89 -13.25
CA TRP A 83 8.64 39.61 -13.94
C TRP A 83 9.30 38.52 -13.08
N ASN A 84 8.48 37.67 -12.46
CA ASN A 84 8.94 36.60 -11.56
C ASN A 84 9.30 35.29 -12.28
N HIS A 85 8.81 35.10 -13.51
CA HIS A 85 8.97 33.91 -14.33
C HIS A 85 9.69 34.28 -15.63
N ILE A 86 10.76 33.56 -15.95
CA ILE A 86 11.56 33.76 -17.17
C ILE A 86 11.96 32.43 -17.80
N ILE A 87 12.18 32.46 -19.12
CA ILE A 87 12.87 31.42 -19.88
C ILE A 87 14.29 31.93 -20.17
N LEU A 88 15.32 31.16 -19.81
CA LEU A 88 16.70 31.48 -20.15
C LEU A 88 17.18 30.56 -21.28
N ILE A 89 17.60 31.14 -22.41
CA ILE A 89 18.17 30.43 -23.56
C ILE A 89 19.66 30.81 -23.68
N VAL A 90 20.55 29.83 -23.60
CA VAL A 90 22.01 30.04 -23.64
C VAL A 90 22.72 29.03 -24.54
N SER A 91 23.78 29.48 -25.21
CA SER A 91 24.74 28.58 -25.87
C SER A 91 25.58 27.79 -24.84
N ASP A 92 25.87 26.51 -25.11
CA ASP A 92 26.77 25.68 -24.27
C ASP A 92 28.26 26.00 -24.50
N ASP A 93 28.60 27.28 -24.55
CA ASP A 93 29.97 27.77 -24.53
C ASP A 93 30.37 28.19 -23.09
N HIS A 94 31.43 28.98 -22.92
CA HIS A 94 31.86 29.45 -21.59
C HIS A 94 31.19 30.78 -21.19
N GLU A 95 30.70 31.57 -22.14
CA GLU A 95 30.02 32.83 -21.91
C GLU A 95 28.56 32.60 -21.53
N GLY A 96 27.83 31.76 -22.28
CA GLY A 96 26.45 31.36 -21.98
C GLY A 96 26.31 30.68 -20.61
N ARG A 97 27.15 29.68 -20.30
CA ARG A 97 27.19 29.04 -18.96
C ARG A 97 27.61 29.99 -17.83
N ALA A 98 28.46 30.99 -18.10
CA ALA A 98 28.82 31.99 -17.10
C ALA A 98 27.70 33.02 -16.87
N ALA A 99 26.96 33.39 -17.91
CA ALA A 99 25.76 34.23 -17.80
C ALA A 99 24.63 33.49 -17.05
N GLN A 100 24.39 32.22 -17.38
CA GLN A 100 23.48 31.33 -16.64
C GLN A 100 23.84 31.31 -15.15
N LYS A 101 25.06 30.88 -14.80
CA LYS A 101 25.48 30.77 -13.40
C LYS A 101 25.37 32.13 -12.68
N LYS A 102 25.70 33.24 -13.35
CA LYS A 102 25.61 34.56 -12.74
C LYS A 102 24.16 34.97 -12.49
N LEU A 103 23.24 34.70 -13.42
CA LEU A 103 21.81 34.96 -13.23
C LEU A 103 21.21 34.05 -12.15
N GLU A 104 21.53 32.76 -12.14
CA GLU A 104 21.13 31.81 -11.10
C GLU A 104 21.52 32.31 -9.69
N THR A 105 22.76 32.76 -9.48
CA THR A 105 23.17 33.32 -8.18
C THR A 105 22.45 34.60 -7.77
N LEU A 106 21.90 35.38 -8.71
CA LEU A 106 21.10 36.57 -8.41
C LEU A 106 19.65 36.21 -8.07
N LEU A 107 19.13 35.16 -8.70
CA LEU A 107 17.79 34.61 -8.46
C LEU A 107 17.70 33.91 -7.09
N GLU A 108 18.71 33.13 -6.72
CA GLU A 108 18.81 32.46 -5.41
C GLU A 108 18.71 33.43 -4.21
N GLU A 109 19.20 34.67 -4.34
CA GLU A 109 19.14 35.68 -3.26
C GLU A 109 17.73 36.21 -2.98
N LYS A 110 16.76 36.11 -3.91
CA LYS A 110 15.50 36.89 -3.86
C LYS A 110 14.22 36.18 -4.33
N GLU A 111 14.16 34.85 -4.21
CA GLU A 111 12.97 34.01 -4.46
C GLU A 111 12.41 33.97 -5.90
N SER A 112 12.76 34.93 -6.78
CA SER A 112 12.56 34.84 -8.24
C SER A 112 13.26 33.61 -8.82
N LYS A 113 12.68 32.96 -9.83
CA LYS A 113 13.23 31.72 -10.41
C LYS A 113 13.11 31.73 -11.94
N ALA A 114 14.08 31.14 -12.62
CA ALA A 114 13.88 30.72 -14.00
C ALA A 114 12.90 29.53 -14.03
N GLU A 115 11.89 29.57 -14.91
CA GLU A 115 10.97 28.43 -15.07
C GLU A 115 11.71 27.25 -15.72
N LYS A 116 12.56 27.56 -16.71
CA LYS A 116 13.43 26.60 -17.38
C LYS A 116 14.68 27.29 -17.93
N VAL A 117 15.79 26.58 -17.94
CA VAL A 117 17.01 26.96 -18.68
C VAL A 117 17.15 26.00 -19.85
N LEU A 118 17.29 26.54 -21.05
CA LEU A 118 17.40 25.81 -22.30
C LEU A 118 18.79 26.05 -22.89
N GLN A 119 19.60 25.00 -22.93
CA GLN A 119 20.97 25.02 -23.45
C GLN A 119 20.99 24.48 -24.89
N PHE A 120 21.74 25.12 -25.77
CA PHE A 120 21.91 24.66 -27.16
C PHE A 120 23.38 24.64 -27.60
N GLU A 121 23.74 23.72 -28.49
CA GLU A 121 25.11 23.64 -29.03
C GLU A 121 25.37 24.80 -30.02
N PRO A 122 26.51 25.50 -29.92
CA PRO A 122 26.82 26.63 -30.80
C PRO A 122 27.02 26.17 -32.25
N GLY A 123 26.45 26.92 -33.21
CA GLY A 123 26.45 26.58 -34.63
C GLY A 123 25.28 25.67 -35.08
N THR A 124 24.37 25.28 -34.17
CA THR A 124 23.18 24.49 -34.52
C THR A 124 22.19 25.30 -35.36
N LYS A 125 21.89 24.82 -36.57
CA LYS A 125 20.98 25.49 -37.52
C LYS A 125 19.49 25.27 -37.23
N ASN A 126 19.15 24.17 -36.54
CA ASN A 126 17.77 23.76 -36.26
C ASN A 126 17.49 23.86 -34.76
N VAL A 127 17.08 25.03 -34.29
CA VAL A 127 16.71 25.28 -32.87
C VAL A 127 15.19 25.23 -32.61
N THR A 128 14.40 24.82 -33.60
CA THR A 128 12.92 24.84 -33.52
C THR A 128 12.34 23.90 -32.48
N SER A 129 12.95 22.73 -32.21
CA SER A 129 12.49 21.82 -31.14
C SER A 129 12.58 22.45 -29.75
N LEU A 130 13.69 23.15 -29.47
CA LEU A 130 13.92 23.89 -28.23
C LEU A 130 12.98 25.09 -28.09
N LEU A 131 12.63 25.75 -29.19
CA LEU A 131 11.64 26.83 -29.20
C LEU A 131 10.20 26.33 -29.03
N LEU A 132 9.86 25.14 -29.56
CA LEU A 132 8.58 24.48 -29.27
C LEU A 132 8.48 24.10 -27.79
N GLU A 133 9.56 23.57 -27.20
CA GLU A 133 9.63 23.30 -25.76
C GLU A 133 9.49 24.58 -24.91
N ALA A 134 10.12 25.69 -25.33
CA ALA A 134 9.97 27.00 -24.69
C ALA A 134 8.53 27.55 -24.77
N LYS A 135 7.84 27.30 -25.89
CA LYS A 135 6.49 27.77 -26.19
C LYS A 135 5.38 27.04 -25.42
N GLU A 136 5.66 25.85 -24.88
CA GLU A 136 4.77 25.14 -23.95
C GLU A 136 4.86 25.63 -22.49
N LEU A 137 5.84 26.48 -22.14
CA LEU A 137 5.99 27.05 -20.80
C LEU A 137 4.99 28.18 -20.52
N GLU A 138 4.77 28.51 -19.24
CA GLU A 138 3.87 29.61 -18.85
C GLU A 138 4.53 30.98 -18.96
N ALA A 139 5.86 31.07 -18.81
CA ALA A 139 6.62 32.29 -19.01
C ALA A 139 6.58 32.79 -20.48
N ARG A 140 6.58 34.11 -20.65
CA ARG A 140 6.64 34.83 -21.94
C ARG A 140 7.82 35.81 -22.04
N VAL A 141 8.55 36.04 -20.94
CA VAL A 141 9.84 36.74 -20.94
C VAL A 141 10.96 35.76 -21.26
N ILE A 142 11.66 36.00 -22.36
CA ILE A 142 12.77 35.20 -22.86
C ILE A 142 14.05 36.02 -22.76
N ILE A 143 15.06 35.45 -22.09
CA ILE A 143 16.43 35.98 -22.06
C ILE A 143 17.29 35.14 -22.99
N LEU A 144 17.93 35.75 -23.98
CA LEU A 144 18.87 35.09 -24.89
C LEU A 144 20.30 35.58 -24.62
N SER A 145 21.23 34.64 -24.44
CA SER A 145 22.67 34.93 -24.54
C SER A 145 23.35 33.95 -25.51
N ALA A 146 23.95 34.49 -26.57
CA ALA A 146 24.40 33.71 -27.73
C ALA A 146 25.55 34.38 -28.51
N SER A 147 26.08 33.70 -29.52
CA SER A 147 26.92 34.35 -30.54
C SER A 147 26.09 35.20 -31.51
N GLU A 148 26.73 36.06 -32.30
CA GLU A 148 26.04 36.88 -33.31
C GLU A 148 25.36 36.00 -34.38
N ASP A 149 26.05 34.96 -34.85
CA ASP A 149 25.51 34.04 -35.85
C ASP A 149 24.38 33.18 -35.27
N ASP A 150 24.54 32.66 -34.04
CA ASP A 150 23.49 31.88 -33.36
C ASP A 150 22.25 32.74 -33.05
N ALA A 151 22.40 34.02 -32.75
CA ALA A 151 21.26 34.94 -32.59
C ALA A 151 20.43 35.04 -33.88
N THR A 152 21.07 35.01 -35.07
CA THR A 152 20.30 34.99 -36.34
C THR A 152 19.47 33.72 -36.51
N THR A 153 19.97 32.55 -36.10
CA THR A 153 19.22 31.28 -36.22
C THR A 153 18.07 31.23 -35.22
N VAL A 154 18.29 31.71 -33.98
CA VAL A 154 17.25 31.83 -32.96
C VAL A 154 16.15 32.82 -33.38
N TYR A 155 16.47 34.03 -33.80
CA TYR A 155 15.43 35.00 -34.21
C TYR A 155 14.64 34.51 -35.44
N THR A 156 15.31 33.97 -36.46
CA THR A 156 14.63 33.47 -37.67
C THR A 156 13.84 32.18 -37.46
N ALA A 157 14.07 31.45 -36.36
CA ALA A 157 13.22 30.35 -35.90
C ALA A 157 12.06 30.85 -35.02
N ALA A 158 12.32 31.75 -34.07
CA ALA A 158 11.30 32.35 -33.20
C ALA A 158 10.21 33.09 -33.98
N ALA A 159 10.59 33.79 -35.06
CA ALA A 159 9.65 34.45 -35.97
C ALA A 159 8.75 33.47 -36.74
N LYS A 160 9.24 32.26 -37.07
CA LYS A 160 8.42 31.20 -37.70
C LYS A 160 7.44 30.57 -36.70
N GLU A 161 7.86 30.48 -35.44
CA GLU A 161 7.04 29.95 -34.34
C GLU A 161 6.08 30.99 -33.73
N ASN A 162 6.00 32.21 -34.28
CA ASN A 162 5.21 33.34 -33.76
C ASN A 162 5.57 33.77 -32.33
N MET A 163 6.77 33.43 -31.83
CA MET A 163 7.27 33.84 -30.50
C MET A 163 7.73 35.30 -30.46
N THR A 164 7.51 36.05 -31.54
CA THR A 164 7.78 37.48 -31.70
C THR A 164 6.49 38.31 -31.78
N GLY A 165 5.34 37.71 -31.45
CA GLY A 165 4.04 38.37 -31.36
C GLY A 165 3.82 39.11 -30.04
N PRO A 166 2.61 39.70 -29.84
CA PRO A 166 2.24 40.37 -28.59
C PRO A 166 2.33 39.46 -27.37
N GLY A 167 2.51 40.07 -26.18
CA GLY A 167 2.70 39.36 -24.91
C GLY A 167 4.08 38.72 -24.68
N TYR A 168 4.86 38.42 -25.72
CA TYR A 168 6.25 37.96 -25.60
C TYR A 168 7.21 39.13 -25.34
N VAL A 169 8.29 38.88 -24.59
CA VAL A 169 9.38 39.85 -24.36
C VAL A 169 10.72 39.18 -24.64
N TRP A 170 11.57 39.85 -25.42
CA TRP A 170 12.95 39.41 -25.70
C TRP A 170 13.95 40.37 -25.05
N LEU A 171 14.68 39.87 -24.06
CA LEU A 171 15.83 40.53 -23.44
C LEU A 171 17.11 39.87 -23.94
N VAL A 172 18.05 40.64 -24.47
CA VAL A 172 19.30 40.10 -25.04
C VAL A 172 20.53 40.88 -24.60
N GLY A 173 21.72 40.36 -24.91
CA GLY A 173 23.00 41.01 -24.64
C GLY A 173 23.40 42.07 -25.67
N GLU A 174 24.69 42.38 -25.73
CA GLU A 174 25.28 43.35 -26.66
C GLU A 174 25.72 42.75 -28.01
N ARG A 175 25.95 41.43 -28.06
CA ARG A 175 26.38 40.73 -29.29
C ARG A 175 25.19 40.47 -30.21
N GLU A 176 24.05 40.24 -29.60
CA GLU A 176 22.79 39.79 -30.18
C GLU A 176 21.99 40.94 -30.83
N ILE A 177 22.42 42.19 -30.62
CA ILE A 177 21.96 43.40 -31.32
C ILE A 177 22.97 43.97 -32.33
N SER A 178 24.05 43.24 -32.65
CA SER A 178 25.08 43.70 -33.59
C SER A 178 25.05 42.98 -34.95
N GLY A 179 25.78 43.56 -35.91
CA GLY A 179 26.11 42.96 -37.21
C GLY A 179 24.93 42.32 -37.95
N ASN A 180 25.01 41.00 -38.18
CA ASN A 180 23.99 40.22 -38.87
C ASN A 180 22.73 40.02 -38.02
N ALA A 181 22.87 39.80 -36.70
CA ALA A 181 21.75 39.53 -35.79
C ALA A 181 20.68 40.63 -35.86
N LEU A 182 21.12 41.89 -35.86
CA LEU A 182 20.26 43.09 -35.95
C LEU A 182 19.36 43.14 -37.20
N ARG A 183 19.73 42.46 -38.30
CA ARG A 183 18.90 42.40 -39.53
C ARG A 183 17.73 41.43 -39.42
N SER A 184 17.78 40.53 -38.44
CA SER A 184 16.80 39.48 -38.18
C SER A 184 16.09 39.62 -36.83
N ALA A 185 16.52 40.58 -36.00
CA ALA A 185 15.95 40.86 -34.69
C ALA A 185 14.49 41.37 -34.79
N PRO A 186 13.57 40.86 -33.95
CA PRO A 186 12.18 41.31 -33.95
C PRO A 186 12.00 42.72 -33.37
N GLU A 187 10.98 43.44 -33.83
CA GLU A 187 10.60 44.74 -33.27
C GLU A 187 10.17 44.62 -31.79
N GLY A 188 10.51 45.63 -30.99
CA GLY A 188 10.27 45.66 -29.54
C GLY A 188 11.26 44.81 -28.72
N LEU A 189 12.24 44.16 -29.35
CA LEU A 189 13.37 43.53 -28.67
C LEU A 189 14.17 44.56 -27.87
N ILE A 190 14.57 44.20 -26.65
CA ILE A 190 15.41 45.01 -25.78
C ILE A 190 16.80 44.37 -25.67
N GLY A 191 17.81 45.10 -26.13
CA GLY A 191 19.22 44.74 -25.98
C GLY A 191 19.97 45.68 -25.05
N LEU A 192 21.19 45.28 -24.69
CA LEU A 192 22.08 46.03 -23.82
C LEU A 192 23.29 46.53 -24.60
N GLN A 193 23.77 47.72 -24.28
CA GLN A 193 25.01 48.27 -24.87
C GLN A 193 25.86 48.93 -23.79
N LEU A 194 27.13 48.55 -23.69
CA LEU A 194 28.06 49.12 -22.72
C LEU A 194 28.41 50.58 -23.08
N MET A 195 28.21 51.52 -22.15
CA MET A 195 28.60 52.91 -22.36
C MET A 195 30.13 53.02 -22.46
N ASN A 196 30.60 53.76 -23.46
CA ASN A 196 32.03 53.91 -23.82
C ASN A 196 32.79 52.62 -24.19
N GLY A 197 32.15 51.45 -24.26
CA GLY A 197 32.84 50.15 -24.45
C GLY A 197 33.68 50.00 -25.73
N LYS A 198 33.45 50.85 -26.75
CA LYS A 198 34.23 50.91 -28.01
C LYS A 198 35.26 52.06 -28.04
N ASN A 199 35.35 52.87 -26.97
CA ASN A 199 36.25 54.02 -26.89
C ASN A 199 37.55 53.64 -26.19
N GLU A 200 38.46 53.03 -26.95
CA GLU A 200 39.79 52.63 -26.49
C GLU A 200 40.55 53.79 -25.81
N SER A 201 40.47 55.02 -26.36
CA SER A 201 41.17 56.19 -25.81
C SER A 201 40.76 56.54 -24.38
N ALA A 202 39.46 56.40 -24.06
CA ALA A 202 38.94 56.63 -22.70
C ALA A 202 39.39 55.51 -21.74
N HIS A 203 39.28 54.25 -22.18
CA HIS A 203 39.73 53.10 -21.40
C HIS A 203 41.26 53.11 -21.15
N ILE A 204 42.07 53.59 -22.09
CA ILE A 204 43.53 53.76 -21.92
C ILE A 204 43.82 54.84 -20.89
N ARG A 205 43.17 56.00 -20.95
CA ARG A 205 43.38 57.09 -19.97
C ARG A 205 43.03 56.63 -18.55
N ASP A 206 41.86 56.01 -18.39
CA ASP A 206 41.40 55.54 -17.08
C ASP A 206 42.28 54.39 -16.55
N ALA A 207 42.75 53.48 -17.42
CA ALA A 207 43.68 52.41 -17.04
C ALA A 207 45.04 52.97 -16.57
N VAL A 208 45.60 53.95 -17.28
CA VAL A 208 46.87 54.60 -16.88
C VAL A 208 46.71 55.37 -15.57
N ALA A 209 45.57 56.04 -15.34
CA ALA A 209 45.29 56.70 -14.07
C ALA A 209 45.21 55.71 -12.89
N VAL A 210 44.49 54.60 -13.07
CA VAL A 210 44.41 53.51 -12.06
C VAL A 210 45.78 52.88 -11.79
N VAL A 211 46.60 52.66 -12.83
CA VAL A 211 47.98 52.14 -12.64
C VAL A 211 48.87 53.16 -11.95
N ALA A 212 48.80 54.44 -12.28
CA ALA A 212 49.58 55.49 -11.62
C ALA A 212 49.24 55.59 -10.12
N GLN A 213 47.95 55.57 -9.78
CA GLN A 213 47.47 55.51 -8.40
C GLN A 213 48.00 54.25 -7.70
N ALA A 214 47.81 53.06 -8.29
CA ALA A 214 48.24 51.79 -7.71
C ALA A 214 49.76 51.68 -7.51
N VAL A 215 50.56 52.32 -8.37
CA VAL A 215 52.03 52.37 -8.24
C VAL A 215 52.44 53.33 -7.11
N HIS A 216 51.80 54.50 -6.99
CA HIS A 216 52.01 55.42 -5.88
C HIS A 216 51.67 54.75 -4.54
N ASP A 217 50.47 54.16 -4.45
CA ASP A 217 49.98 53.35 -3.33
C ASP A 217 50.87 52.14 -2.97
N LEU A 218 51.70 51.64 -3.89
CA LEU A 218 52.65 50.54 -3.66
C LEU A 218 53.95 51.05 -3.04
N PHE A 219 54.50 52.16 -3.57
CA PHE A 219 55.75 52.75 -3.10
C PHE A 219 55.67 53.28 -1.66
N GLU A 220 54.47 53.61 -1.15
CA GLU A 220 54.28 53.99 0.25
C GLU A 220 54.35 52.82 1.24
N LYS A 221 54.16 51.57 0.81
CA LYS A 221 53.76 50.47 1.72
C LYS A 221 54.83 49.41 2.01
N GLU A 222 55.68 49.04 1.05
CA GLU A 222 56.67 47.96 1.24
C GLU A 222 57.99 48.17 0.44
N ASN A 223 59.05 47.46 0.86
CA ASN A 223 60.30 47.35 0.09
C ASN A 223 60.09 46.54 -1.20
N ILE A 224 59.91 47.25 -2.32
CA ILE A 224 59.68 46.66 -3.65
C ILE A 224 60.95 45.97 -4.19
N THR A 225 60.76 44.86 -4.91
CA THR A 225 61.80 44.24 -5.74
C THR A 225 61.60 44.60 -7.21
N ASP A 226 62.68 44.83 -7.95
CA ASP A 226 62.63 45.03 -9.40
C ASP A 226 61.99 43.84 -10.13
N PRO A 227 61.19 44.06 -11.19
CA PRO A 227 60.75 42.99 -12.07
C PRO A 227 61.95 42.40 -12.85
N PRO A 228 61.94 41.11 -13.19
CA PRO A 228 63.07 40.44 -13.84
C PRO A 228 63.39 41.05 -15.21
N ARG A 229 64.61 41.55 -15.37
CA ARG A 229 65.10 42.23 -16.58
C ARG A 229 65.41 41.22 -17.68
N GLY A 230 64.36 40.75 -18.36
CA GLY A 230 64.44 39.78 -19.46
C GLY A 230 64.25 38.32 -19.04
N CYS A 231 63.92 37.48 -20.03
CA CYS A 231 63.43 36.11 -19.82
C CYS A 231 64.52 35.04 -19.62
N VAL A 232 65.80 35.39 -19.75
CA VAL A 232 66.93 34.44 -19.68
C VAL A 232 67.58 34.49 -18.31
N GLY A 233 67.83 33.33 -17.70
CA GLY A 233 68.48 33.19 -16.39
C GLY A 233 67.56 33.34 -15.16
N ASN A 234 66.41 33.99 -15.29
CA ASN A 234 65.45 34.17 -14.20
C ASN A 234 64.38 33.07 -14.18
N THR A 235 64.51 32.09 -13.29
CA THR A 235 63.49 31.03 -13.05
C THR A 235 62.53 31.35 -11.90
N ASN A 236 62.84 32.35 -11.08
CA ASN A 236 62.04 32.75 -9.93
C ASN A 236 60.91 33.72 -10.32
N ILE A 237 59.73 33.56 -9.71
CA ILE A 237 58.63 34.52 -9.84
C ILE A 237 58.98 35.86 -9.19
N TRP A 238 58.47 36.95 -9.77
CA TRP A 238 58.62 38.30 -9.21
C TRP A 238 57.84 38.41 -7.89
N LYS A 239 58.56 38.47 -6.76
CA LYS A 239 57.97 38.42 -5.40
C LYS A 239 56.95 39.54 -5.14
N THR A 240 57.19 40.73 -5.67
CA THR A 240 56.30 41.89 -5.47
C THR A 240 55.09 41.87 -6.43
N GLY A 241 55.07 41.03 -7.47
CA GLY A 241 53.97 40.97 -8.45
C GLY A 241 52.59 40.67 -7.86
N PRO A 242 52.42 39.64 -6.99
CA PRO A 242 51.15 39.38 -6.31
C PRO A 242 50.71 40.52 -5.38
N LEU A 243 51.65 41.24 -4.75
CA LEU A 243 51.36 42.43 -3.94
C LEU A 243 50.86 43.57 -4.82
N PHE A 244 51.54 43.85 -5.94
CA PHE A 244 51.11 44.86 -6.90
C PHE A 244 49.72 44.55 -7.48
N LYS A 245 49.41 43.28 -7.82
CA LYS A 245 48.04 42.91 -8.22
C LYS A 245 47.03 43.21 -7.10
N ARG A 246 47.35 42.93 -5.84
CA ARG A 246 46.46 43.21 -4.70
C ARG A 246 46.20 44.71 -4.56
N VAL A 247 47.23 45.55 -4.62
CA VAL A 247 47.08 47.02 -4.57
C VAL A 247 46.24 47.53 -5.76
N LEU A 248 46.52 47.05 -6.97
CA LEU A 248 45.79 47.40 -8.20
C LEU A 248 44.31 47.01 -8.14
N MET A 249 43.96 45.86 -7.54
CA MET A 249 42.56 45.44 -7.32
C MET A 249 41.87 46.24 -6.19
N GLN A 250 42.63 46.75 -5.22
CA GLN A 250 42.11 47.59 -4.12
C GLN A 250 41.97 49.07 -4.50
N THR A 251 42.59 49.50 -5.61
CA THR A 251 42.54 50.87 -6.10
C THR A 251 41.11 51.27 -6.47
N LYS A 252 40.67 52.44 -6.01
CA LYS A 252 39.34 53.00 -6.31
C LYS A 252 39.51 54.32 -7.03
N TYR A 253 39.05 54.39 -8.28
CA TYR A 253 39.19 55.59 -9.10
C TYR A 253 37.79 56.06 -9.53
N ALA A 254 37.32 57.16 -8.92
CA ALA A 254 35.97 57.67 -9.17
C ALA A 254 35.88 58.44 -10.50
N ASP A 255 36.86 59.30 -10.77
CA ASP A 255 36.84 60.32 -11.82
C ASP A 255 37.37 59.82 -13.17
N GLY A 256 36.84 58.70 -13.63
CA GLY A 256 37.10 58.11 -14.95
C GLY A 256 36.20 58.67 -16.05
N ILE A 257 36.72 58.82 -17.27
CA ILE A 257 35.91 59.16 -18.46
C ILE A 257 34.84 58.09 -18.68
N THR A 258 35.20 56.83 -18.45
CA THR A 258 34.30 55.68 -18.53
C THR A 258 33.44 55.48 -17.28
N GLY A 259 33.42 56.45 -16.36
CA GLY A 259 32.81 56.36 -15.03
C GLY A 259 33.72 55.68 -13.99
N ARG A 260 33.18 55.44 -12.78
CA ARG A 260 33.89 54.83 -11.65
C ARG A 260 34.54 53.49 -12.03
N VAL A 261 35.81 53.31 -11.63
CA VAL A 261 36.59 52.09 -11.84
C VAL A 261 36.94 51.49 -10.48
N GLU A 262 36.40 50.30 -10.22
CA GLU A 262 36.72 49.43 -9.09
C GLU A 262 36.66 47.97 -9.54
N PHE A 263 37.41 47.08 -8.91
CA PHE A 263 37.48 45.66 -9.29
C PHE A 263 36.70 44.75 -8.33
N ASN A 264 36.28 43.59 -8.82
CA ASN A 264 35.82 42.46 -8.03
C ASN A 264 36.99 41.55 -7.62
N GLU A 265 36.69 40.45 -6.93
CA GLU A 265 37.72 39.52 -6.44
C GLU A 265 38.42 38.75 -7.58
N ASP A 266 37.75 38.54 -8.71
CA ASP A 266 38.35 37.94 -9.92
C ASP A 266 39.34 38.88 -10.63
N GLY A 267 39.08 40.20 -10.63
CA GLY A 267 39.78 41.22 -11.42
C GLY A 267 38.90 41.94 -12.45
N ASP A 268 37.58 41.73 -12.39
CA ASP A 268 36.58 42.30 -13.29
C ASP A 268 36.04 43.64 -12.77
N ARG A 269 35.70 44.57 -13.67
CA ARG A 269 35.16 45.88 -13.31
C ARG A 269 33.75 45.80 -12.71
N LYS A 270 33.58 46.42 -11.54
CA LYS A 270 32.29 46.74 -10.90
C LYS A 270 31.71 48.06 -11.41
N TYR A 271 30.41 48.28 -11.17
CA TYR A 271 29.69 49.54 -11.41
C TYR A 271 29.84 50.09 -12.85
N ALA A 272 29.86 49.20 -13.85
CA ALA A 272 29.86 49.59 -15.25
C ALA A 272 28.45 50.05 -15.69
N ASN A 273 28.41 51.08 -16.54
CA ASN A 273 27.16 51.69 -16.99
C ASN A 273 26.75 51.17 -18.37
N TYR A 274 25.48 50.80 -18.52
CA TYR A 274 24.91 50.28 -19.76
C TYR A 274 23.75 51.16 -20.22
N SER A 275 23.68 51.46 -21.51
CA SER A 275 22.48 52.00 -22.15
C SER A 275 21.56 50.84 -22.54
N VAL A 276 20.29 50.92 -22.17
CA VAL A 276 19.26 49.94 -22.54
C VAL A 276 18.61 50.40 -23.84
N MET A 277 18.63 49.53 -24.85
CA MET A 277 18.30 49.85 -26.24
C MET A 277 17.08 49.03 -26.70
N ASN A 278 16.09 49.68 -27.30
CA ASN A 278 14.91 49.05 -27.88
C ASN A 278 14.99 49.13 -29.42
N LEU A 279 14.67 48.05 -30.13
CA LEU A 279 14.56 48.04 -31.58
C LEU A 279 13.18 48.55 -32.04
N GLN A 280 13.13 49.80 -32.51
CA GLN A 280 11.92 50.51 -32.96
C GLN A 280 12.09 50.92 -34.43
N ASN A 281 11.17 50.53 -35.33
CA ASN A 281 11.22 50.83 -36.76
C ASN A 281 12.61 50.52 -37.40
N ASN A 282 13.15 49.33 -37.11
CA ASN A 282 14.50 48.88 -37.50
C ASN A 282 15.66 49.81 -37.06
N LYS A 283 15.49 50.58 -35.98
CA LYS A 283 16.55 51.41 -35.37
C LYS A 283 16.64 51.16 -33.87
N LEU A 284 17.86 51.08 -33.34
CA LEU A 284 18.11 50.99 -31.91
C LEU A 284 17.92 52.36 -31.24
N VAL A 285 17.00 52.44 -30.29
CA VAL A 285 16.62 53.65 -29.54
C VAL A 285 16.93 53.46 -28.06
N GLN A 286 17.64 54.40 -27.45
CA GLN A 286 17.92 54.35 -26.01
C GLN A 286 16.67 54.67 -25.18
N VAL A 287 16.23 53.68 -24.39
CA VAL A 287 15.04 53.74 -23.51
C VAL A 287 15.38 53.77 -22.02
N GLY A 288 16.66 53.61 -21.65
CA GLY A 288 17.11 53.78 -20.27
C GLY A 288 18.63 53.72 -20.09
N VAL A 289 19.07 53.87 -18.85
CA VAL A 289 20.47 53.74 -18.40
C VAL A 289 20.52 52.90 -17.12
N TYR A 290 21.42 51.93 -17.07
CA TYR A 290 21.79 51.24 -15.84
C TYR A 290 23.03 51.90 -15.25
N ASN A 291 22.92 52.49 -14.04
CA ASN A 291 24.00 53.21 -13.38
C ASN A 291 24.74 52.31 -12.37
N GLY A 292 25.27 51.18 -12.85
CA GLY A 292 26.05 50.20 -12.09
C GLY A 292 25.35 49.49 -10.92
N SER A 293 24.08 49.83 -10.64
CA SER A 293 23.36 49.48 -9.41
C SER A 293 21.85 49.42 -9.62
N HIS A 294 21.28 50.47 -10.22
CA HIS A 294 19.86 50.56 -10.55
C HIS A 294 19.63 50.88 -12.03
N PHE A 295 18.52 50.38 -12.55
CA PHE A 295 17.97 50.77 -13.84
C PHE A 295 17.18 52.08 -13.72
N LEU A 296 17.45 53.02 -14.62
CA LEU A 296 16.78 54.31 -14.75
C LEU A 296 16.12 54.38 -16.14
N PRO A 297 14.79 54.39 -16.25
CA PRO A 297 14.11 54.59 -17.53
C PRO A 297 14.29 56.02 -18.03
N ASN A 298 14.17 56.20 -19.36
CA ASN A 298 14.19 57.49 -20.04
C ASN A 298 12.77 57.90 -20.44
N ASP A 299 12.53 59.16 -20.82
CA ASP A 299 11.21 59.67 -21.22
C ASP A 299 10.64 59.01 -22.50
N ARG A 300 11.47 58.25 -23.23
CA ARG A 300 11.08 57.54 -24.45
C ARG A 300 10.35 56.25 -24.11
N LYS A 301 9.08 56.16 -24.53
CA LYS A 301 8.27 54.95 -24.40
C LYS A 301 8.93 53.74 -25.07
N ILE A 302 8.80 52.60 -24.41
CA ILE A 302 9.18 51.29 -24.92
C ILE A 302 8.03 50.77 -25.80
N ILE A 303 8.37 50.31 -26.99
CA ILE A 303 7.51 49.49 -27.84
C ILE A 303 7.86 48.03 -27.53
N TRP A 304 6.87 47.16 -27.37
CA TRP A 304 7.04 45.74 -27.13
C TRP A 304 6.72 44.94 -28.41
N PRO A 305 7.13 43.66 -28.49
CA PRO A 305 6.74 42.78 -29.59
C PRO A 305 5.22 42.80 -29.84
N GLY A 306 4.82 42.69 -31.11
CA GLY A 306 3.43 42.92 -31.53
C GLY A 306 3.01 44.39 -31.63
N GLY A 307 3.87 45.36 -31.28
CA GLY A 307 3.58 46.80 -31.38
C GLY A 307 2.89 47.40 -30.15
N GLU A 308 2.83 46.67 -29.03
CA GLU A 308 2.22 47.12 -27.78
C GLU A 308 3.05 48.23 -27.12
N THR A 309 2.41 49.13 -26.37
CA THR A 309 3.12 50.19 -25.60
C THR A 309 2.86 50.13 -24.09
N GLU A 310 1.96 49.25 -23.65
CA GLU A 310 1.78 48.88 -22.25
C GLU A 310 2.75 47.74 -21.90
N THR A 311 3.20 47.66 -20.65
CA THR A 311 4.14 46.63 -20.20
C THR A 311 3.46 45.27 -20.09
N PRO A 312 3.85 44.25 -20.87
CA PRO A 312 3.23 42.92 -20.77
C PRO A 312 3.56 42.27 -19.41
N GLN A 313 2.62 41.46 -18.90
CA GLN A 313 2.76 40.80 -17.59
C GLN A 313 3.87 39.74 -17.56
N GLY A 314 4.34 39.28 -18.73
CA GLY A 314 5.49 38.38 -18.86
C GLY A 314 5.21 36.89 -18.63
N TYR A 315 3.95 36.52 -18.39
CA TYR A 315 3.48 35.14 -18.32
C TYR A 315 2.07 35.00 -18.91
N GLU A 316 1.73 33.81 -19.38
CA GLU A 316 0.41 33.44 -19.90
C GLU A 316 -0.01 32.12 -19.27
N MET A 317 -0.99 32.16 -18.36
CA MET A 317 -1.40 31.02 -17.54
C MET A 317 -2.31 30.07 -18.34
N SER A 318 -1.87 28.82 -18.52
CA SER A 318 -2.63 27.84 -19.30
C SER A 318 -3.96 27.47 -18.63
N THR A 319 -5.05 27.45 -19.41
CA THR A 319 -6.35 26.90 -18.99
C THR A 319 -6.45 25.38 -19.15
N LYS A 320 -5.44 24.75 -19.78
CA LYS A 320 -5.30 23.30 -19.94
C LYS A 320 -4.18 22.80 -19.02
N LEU A 321 -4.44 21.71 -18.29
CA LEU A 321 -3.48 21.10 -17.37
C LEU A 321 -3.23 19.65 -17.77
N LYS A 322 -1.96 19.24 -17.83
CA LYS A 322 -1.56 17.85 -18.02
C LYS A 322 -1.61 17.13 -16.68
N ILE A 323 -2.52 16.17 -16.52
CA ILE A 323 -2.70 15.41 -15.26
C ILE A 323 -2.12 14.00 -15.39
N VAL A 324 -1.28 13.62 -14.43
CA VAL A 324 -0.75 12.25 -14.27
C VAL A 324 -1.39 11.54 -13.07
N THR A 325 -1.56 10.22 -13.18
CA THR A 325 -2.11 9.35 -12.14
C THR A 325 -1.52 7.93 -12.21
N ILE A 326 -1.83 7.09 -11.22
CA ILE A 326 -1.38 5.69 -11.14
C ILE A 326 -2.57 4.76 -10.93
N HIS A 327 -2.52 3.58 -11.55
CA HIS A 327 -3.49 2.51 -11.28
C HIS A 327 -3.36 2.00 -9.83
N GLN A 328 -4.37 2.26 -9.02
CA GLN A 328 -4.42 1.85 -7.62
C GLN A 328 -5.88 1.76 -7.16
N GLU A 329 -6.46 0.55 -7.14
CA GLU A 329 -7.75 0.32 -6.49
C GLU A 329 -7.61 0.63 -4.97
N PRO A 330 -8.62 1.23 -4.30
CA PRO A 330 -9.94 1.62 -4.82
C PRO A 330 -10.02 3.02 -5.46
N PHE A 331 -8.90 3.74 -5.62
CA PHE A 331 -8.91 5.16 -6.02
C PHE A 331 -9.00 5.37 -7.54
N VAL A 332 -8.31 4.53 -8.32
CA VAL A 332 -8.22 4.62 -9.78
C VAL A 332 -8.33 3.22 -10.37
N TYR A 333 -9.42 2.94 -11.06
CA TYR A 333 -9.63 1.67 -11.78
C TYR A 333 -9.27 1.84 -13.25
N VAL A 334 -8.39 1.00 -13.79
CA VAL A 334 -8.15 0.93 -15.24
C VAL A 334 -9.06 -0.11 -15.87
N LYS A 335 -9.66 0.21 -17.02
CA LYS A 335 -10.39 -0.73 -17.89
C LYS A 335 -10.07 -0.43 -19.36
N GLN A 336 -10.25 -1.42 -20.23
CA GLN A 336 -10.14 -1.22 -21.68
C GLN A 336 -11.40 -0.53 -22.21
N THR A 337 -11.26 0.36 -23.20
CA THR A 337 -12.40 0.96 -23.90
C THR A 337 -13.17 -0.09 -24.70
N GLN A 338 -14.46 0.15 -24.91
CA GLN A 338 -15.22 -0.55 -25.95
C GLN A 338 -14.73 -0.15 -27.35
N GLN A 339 -15.09 -0.89 -28.41
CA GLN A 339 -14.58 -0.65 -29.77
C GLN A 339 -14.88 0.76 -30.31
N ASP A 340 -15.93 1.42 -29.81
CA ASP A 340 -16.28 2.82 -30.12
C ASP A 340 -15.39 3.87 -29.39
N GLY A 341 -14.30 3.45 -28.74
CA GLY A 341 -13.36 4.31 -28.01
C GLY A 341 -13.88 4.85 -26.67
N LYS A 342 -15.07 4.44 -26.23
CA LYS A 342 -15.76 4.95 -25.03
C LYS A 342 -15.68 4.00 -23.83
N CYS A 343 -15.86 4.56 -22.64
CA CYS A 343 -16.04 3.83 -21.38
C CYS A 343 -17.43 3.17 -21.29
N GLU A 344 -17.52 2.01 -20.63
CA GLU A 344 -18.80 1.47 -20.13
C GLU A 344 -19.32 2.37 -18.99
N ALA A 345 -20.50 2.97 -19.15
CA ALA A 345 -21.12 3.83 -18.15
C ALA A 345 -21.72 3.03 -16.98
N ARG A 346 -20.88 2.64 -16.01
CA ARG A 346 -21.36 1.98 -14.79
C ARG A 346 -22.00 2.96 -13.81
N HIS A 347 -23.08 2.50 -13.19
CA HIS A 347 -23.76 3.16 -12.08
C HIS A 347 -23.42 2.45 -10.76
N ASN A 348 -23.29 3.23 -9.68
CA ASN A 348 -23.22 2.73 -8.32
C ASN A 348 -24.55 2.08 -7.90
N SER A 349 -24.54 1.33 -6.81
CA SER A 349 -25.76 0.78 -6.17
C SER A 349 -26.77 1.85 -5.73
N THR A 350 -26.38 3.13 -5.74
CA THR A 350 -27.19 4.32 -5.46
C THR A 350 -27.60 5.08 -6.74
N GLY A 351 -27.34 4.55 -7.93
CA GLY A 351 -27.73 5.11 -9.22
C GLY A 351 -26.81 6.20 -9.81
N GLY A 352 -25.87 6.75 -9.04
CA GLY A 352 -24.90 7.73 -9.57
C GLY A 352 -23.82 7.10 -10.47
N LEU A 353 -23.39 7.80 -11.54
CA LEU A 353 -22.30 7.33 -12.42
C LEU A 353 -20.96 7.18 -11.68
N VAL A 354 -20.21 6.14 -12.02
CA VAL A 354 -18.89 5.83 -11.42
C VAL A 354 -17.77 6.57 -12.16
N GLN A 355 -17.54 7.84 -11.81
CA GLN A 355 -16.41 8.65 -12.32
C GLN A 355 -15.03 8.25 -11.74
N GLN A 356 -14.80 6.96 -11.49
CA GLN A 356 -13.55 6.40 -10.95
C GLN A 356 -12.83 5.46 -11.94
N VAL A 357 -13.36 5.31 -13.15
CA VAL A 357 -12.82 4.42 -14.19
C VAL A 357 -12.07 5.25 -15.24
N LEU A 358 -10.79 4.92 -15.43
CA LEU A 358 -9.92 5.41 -16.48
C LEU A 358 -9.91 4.37 -17.62
N CYS A 359 -10.22 4.80 -18.84
CA CYS A 359 -10.37 3.89 -19.97
C CYS A 359 -9.25 4.09 -21.00
N THR A 360 -8.47 3.05 -21.26
CA THR A 360 -7.39 3.08 -22.26
C THR A 360 -7.82 2.46 -23.58
N GLY A 361 -7.41 3.08 -24.68
CA GLY A 361 -7.70 2.60 -26.04
C GLY A 361 -7.12 1.21 -26.32
N PRO A 362 -7.60 0.52 -27.38
CA PRO A 362 -7.32 -0.89 -27.62
C PRO A 362 -5.84 -1.23 -27.93
N ASN A 363 -4.99 -0.23 -28.17
CA ASN A 363 -3.55 -0.39 -28.44
C ASN A 363 -2.65 0.21 -27.33
N GLU A 364 -3.19 0.46 -26.14
CA GLU A 364 -2.50 1.02 -24.94
C GLU A 364 -1.88 2.43 -25.09
N THR A 365 -1.77 2.95 -26.32
CA THR A 365 -1.07 4.18 -26.71
C THR A 365 -2.00 5.34 -27.08
N MET A 366 -3.33 5.13 -27.09
CA MET A 366 -4.32 6.17 -27.36
C MET A 366 -5.20 6.39 -26.12
N PRO A 367 -5.20 7.60 -25.53
CA PRO A 367 -6.13 7.93 -24.43
C PRO A 367 -7.55 8.05 -24.99
N GLY A 368 -8.49 7.31 -24.41
CA GLY A 368 -9.93 7.54 -24.66
C GLY A 368 -10.40 8.80 -23.93
N GLU A 369 -11.57 9.34 -24.30
CA GLU A 369 -12.17 10.48 -23.60
C GLU A 369 -12.66 10.12 -22.19
N ALA A 370 -11.74 10.13 -21.23
CA ALA A 370 -12.05 9.99 -19.81
C ALA A 370 -12.66 11.29 -19.26
N GLN A 371 -13.98 11.33 -19.09
CA GLN A 371 -14.67 12.42 -18.39
C GLN A 371 -14.51 12.30 -16.87
N LEU A 372 -13.30 12.57 -16.37
CA LEU A 372 -13.09 12.87 -14.96
C LEU A 372 -13.79 14.21 -14.65
N GLY A 373 -14.65 14.26 -13.64
CA GLY A 373 -15.61 15.37 -13.42
C GLY A 373 -15.03 16.76 -13.09
N PHE A 374 -13.73 16.99 -13.28
CA PHE A 374 -13.06 18.28 -13.03
C PHE A 374 -12.02 18.70 -14.08
N CYS A 375 -11.46 17.79 -14.89
CA CYS A 375 -10.57 18.11 -16.02
C CYS A 375 -10.67 17.04 -17.11
N THR A 376 -10.58 17.45 -18.38
CA THR A 376 -10.36 16.56 -19.53
C THR A 376 -8.89 16.57 -19.96
N VAL A 377 -8.51 15.58 -20.76
CA VAL A 377 -7.14 15.30 -21.25
C VAL A 377 -6.18 14.77 -20.17
N ALA A 378 -5.97 13.45 -20.20
CA ALA A 378 -4.84 12.78 -19.58
C ALA A 378 -4.21 11.84 -20.60
N SER A 379 -2.98 12.13 -21.02
CA SER A 379 -2.13 11.19 -21.75
C SER A 379 -1.56 10.18 -20.75
N VAL A 380 -2.12 8.97 -20.73
CA VAL A 380 -1.75 7.93 -19.76
C VAL A 380 -0.60 7.10 -20.33
N GLU A 381 0.63 7.57 -20.16
CA GLU A 381 1.83 6.78 -20.49
C GLU A 381 2.24 5.92 -19.28
N TYR A 382 2.31 4.61 -19.45
CA TYR A 382 2.53 3.66 -18.36
C TYR A 382 3.99 3.55 -17.93
N VAL A 383 4.50 4.51 -17.16
CA VAL A 383 5.80 4.39 -16.45
C VAL A 383 5.59 4.01 -14.98
N CYS A 384 5.19 2.77 -14.76
CA CYS A 384 5.28 2.13 -13.44
C CYS A 384 6.76 1.89 -13.06
N ILE A 385 7.44 2.91 -12.51
CA ILE A 385 8.64 2.80 -11.65
C ILE A 385 8.91 4.16 -10.98
N ALA A 386 8.62 4.27 -9.67
CA ALA A 386 8.99 5.44 -8.88
C ALA A 386 8.97 5.19 -7.36
N PHE A 387 10.13 4.91 -6.76
CA PHE A 387 11.00 6.03 -6.37
C PHE A 387 12.39 5.67 -5.82
N SER A 388 13.39 6.34 -6.41
CA SER A 388 14.81 6.36 -5.99
C SER A 388 15.58 5.04 -6.14
N ARG A 389 16.41 4.98 -7.18
CA ARG A 389 17.89 4.92 -7.01
C ARG A 389 18.64 4.88 -8.36
N GLN A 390 19.50 5.88 -8.57
CA GLN A 390 20.78 5.77 -9.29
C GLN A 390 20.76 5.09 -10.68
N VAL A 391 20.44 5.87 -11.72
CA VAL A 391 20.96 5.57 -13.07
C VAL A 391 22.50 5.60 -13.02
N ASN A 392 23.15 4.71 -13.76
CA ASN A 392 24.55 4.32 -13.52
C ASN A 392 25.59 5.47 -13.54
N ASN A 393 26.66 5.28 -12.76
CA ASN A 393 27.93 6.03 -12.78
C ASN A 393 27.93 7.57 -12.62
N SER A 394 26.79 8.24 -12.45
CA SER A 394 26.77 9.67 -12.09
C SER A 394 26.29 9.91 -10.66
N ASN A 395 26.77 10.98 -10.03
CA ASN A 395 26.33 11.41 -8.69
C ASN A 395 25.00 12.19 -8.72
N LYS A 396 24.30 12.25 -9.86
CA LYS A 396 23.02 12.95 -9.99
C LYS A 396 21.92 12.17 -9.26
N LYS A 397 21.12 12.89 -8.47
CA LYS A 397 19.89 12.39 -7.85
C LYS A 397 18.70 12.86 -8.69
N GLU A 398 18.24 12.01 -9.59
CA GLU A 398 17.10 12.29 -10.46
C GLU A 398 15.85 11.53 -9.95
N TRP A 399 14.68 12.14 -10.15
CA TRP A 399 13.37 11.64 -9.74
C TRP A 399 12.72 10.91 -10.93
N ASN A 400 12.11 9.74 -10.70
CA ASN A 400 11.53 8.86 -11.73
C ASN A 400 9.98 8.77 -11.69
N GLY A 401 9.35 8.26 -12.77
CA GLY A 401 7.89 8.11 -12.94
C GLY A 401 7.10 9.40 -12.65
N MET A 402 5.88 9.29 -12.11
CA MET A 402 4.92 10.41 -11.98
C MET A 402 5.47 11.75 -11.44
N MET A 403 6.45 11.73 -10.52
CA MET A 403 7.07 12.96 -10.00
C MET A 403 8.44 13.27 -10.64
N GLY A 404 9.02 12.37 -11.42
CA GLY A 404 9.91 12.74 -12.51
C GLY A 404 9.16 13.53 -13.60
N GLU A 405 8.00 13.03 -14.04
CA GLU A 405 7.12 13.66 -15.06
C GLU A 405 6.60 15.04 -14.63
N LEU A 406 6.24 15.21 -13.34
CA LEU A 406 5.88 16.51 -12.77
C LEU A 406 7.06 17.51 -12.74
N LEU A 407 8.30 17.01 -12.60
CA LEU A 407 9.50 17.85 -12.51
C LEU A 407 10.17 18.10 -13.88
N SER A 408 9.91 17.26 -14.89
CA SER A 408 10.33 17.48 -16.28
C SER A 408 9.43 18.50 -17.02
N GLY A 409 8.21 18.70 -16.52
CA GLY A 409 7.15 19.50 -17.18
C GLY A 409 6.26 18.70 -18.12
N GLN A 410 6.33 17.37 -18.09
CA GLN A 410 5.42 16.49 -18.82
C GLN A 410 4.02 16.46 -18.18
N ALA A 411 3.93 16.64 -16.86
CA ALA A 411 2.70 16.84 -16.12
C ALA A 411 2.73 18.14 -15.29
N ASP A 412 1.57 18.75 -15.07
CA ASP A 412 1.39 19.94 -14.23
C ASP A 412 0.87 19.59 -12.83
N MET A 413 0.15 18.48 -12.72
CA MET A 413 -0.52 18.05 -11.50
C MET A 413 -0.60 16.52 -11.38
N ILE A 414 -0.25 15.98 -10.21
CA ILE A 414 -0.42 14.56 -9.86
C ILE A 414 -1.72 14.40 -9.08
N VAL A 415 -2.69 13.68 -9.66
CA VAL A 415 -3.97 13.35 -9.02
C VAL A 415 -4.03 11.84 -8.76
N ALA A 416 -3.47 11.42 -7.63
CA ALA A 416 -3.27 10.03 -7.23
C ALA A 416 -3.41 9.88 -5.70
N PRO A 417 -3.46 8.65 -5.14
CA PRO A 417 -3.20 8.40 -3.71
C PRO A 417 -1.71 8.63 -3.36
N LEU A 418 -1.23 9.87 -3.54
CA LEU A 418 0.18 10.24 -3.36
C LEU A 418 0.45 10.62 -1.90
N THR A 419 1.21 9.81 -1.18
CA THR A 419 1.60 10.06 0.22
C THR A 419 2.44 11.34 0.34
N ILE A 420 2.00 12.27 1.17
CA ILE A 420 2.71 13.51 1.51
C ILE A 420 3.93 13.18 2.38
N ASN A 421 5.13 13.29 1.81
CA ASN A 421 6.41 13.00 2.47
C ASN A 421 7.33 14.24 2.45
N ASN A 422 8.10 14.46 3.52
CA ASN A 422 9.05 15.59 3.64
C ASN A 422 10.05 15.65 2.47
N GLU A 423 10.62 14.50 2.09
CA GLU A 423 11.56 14.39 0.96
C GLU A 423 10.94 14.82 -0.38
N ARG A 424 9.63 14.61 -0.58
CA ARG A 424 8.91 15.09 -1.77
C ARG A 424 8.60 16.58 -1.68
N ALA A 425 8.21 17.07 -0.49
CA ALA A 425 7.90 18.49 -0.23
C ALA A 425 9.12 19.43 -0.41
N GLN A 426 10.33 18.90 -0.40
CA GLN A 426 11.53 19.65 -0.77
C GLN A 426 11.56 20.05 -2.26
N TYR A 427 10.83 19.34 -3.14
CA TYR A 427 10.86 19.54 -4.61
C TYR A 427 9.51 19.93 -5.20
N ILE A 428 8.40 19.41 -4.68
CA ILE A 428 7.03 19.68 -5.16
C ILE A 428 6.17 20.29 -4.06
N GLU A 429 5.10 20.98 -4.45
CA GLU A 429 4.14 21.57 -3.53
C GLU A 429 2.90 20.67 -3.39
N PHE A 430 2.46 20.43 -2.16
CA PHE A 430 1.29 19.59 -1.87
C PHE A 430 0.04 20.43 -1.53
N SER A 431 -1.12 19.97 -1.98
CA SER A 431 -2.41 20.43 -1.47
C SER A 431 -2.59 20.07 0.01
N LYS A 432 -3.61 20.65 0.66
CA LYS A 432 -4.11 20.08 1.92
C LYS A 432 -4.56 18.61 1.70
N PRO A 433 -4.34 17.71 2.68
CA PRO A 433 -4.63 16.28 2.52
C PRO A 433 -6.13 16.04 2.33
N PHE A 434 -6.50 15.24 1.33
CA PHE A 434 -7.89 14.91 1.04
C PHE A 434 -8.37 13.64 1.76
N LYS A 435 -7.46 12.73 2.12
CA LYS A 435 -7.73 11.54 2.94
C LYS A 435 -6.56 11.36 3.91
N TYR A 436 -6.86 11.35 5.21
CA TYR A 436 -5.94 10.88 6.24
C TYR A 436 -5.93 9.35 6.25
N GLN A 437 -4.76 8.77 6.47
CA GLN A 437 -4.52 7.32 6.45
C GLN A 437 -3.28 6.97 7.28
N GLY A 438 -2.94 5.69 7.40
CA GLY A 438 -1.71 5.24 8.04
C GLY A 438 -1.34 3.84 7.57
N LEU A 439 -0.18 3.34 7.97
CA LEU A 439 0.21 1.97 7.67
C LEU A 439 -0.53 1.00 8.59
N THR A 440 -0.97 -0.11 8.02
CA THR A 440 -1.54 -1.25 8.73
C THR A 440 -1.00 -2.56 8.14
N ILE A 441 -1.33 -3.68 8.77
CA ILE A 441 -0.79 -4.99 8.44
C ILE A 441 -1.94 -5.89 7.98
N LEU A 442 -1.92 -6.28 6.72
CA LEU A 442 -2.85 -7.25 6.14
C LEU A 442 -2.33 -8.67 6.43
N VAL A 443 -3.18 -9.50 7.02
CA VAL A 443 -2.93 -10.93 7.22
C VAL A 443 -4.09 -11.74 6.67
N LYS A 444 -3.85 -13.02 6.38
CA LYS A 444 -4.93 -13.93 6.04
C LYS A 444 -5.75 -14.29 7.27
N LYS A 445 -7.07 -14.35 7.10
CA LYS A 445 -8.01 -14.82 8.13
C LYS A 445 -7.98 -16.35 8.17
N GLU A 446 -7.30 -16.92 9.15
CA GLU A 446 -7.37 -18.35 9.38
C GLU A 446 -8.79 -18.74 9.84
N ILE A 447 -9.35 -19.75 9.19
CA ILE A 447 -10.65 -20.33 9.55
C ILE A 447 -10.35 -21.62 10.32
N PRO A 448 -10.74 -21.73 11.61
CA PRO A 448 -10.48 -22.93 12.38
C PRO A 448 -11.21 -24.13 11.75
N ARG A 449 -10.44 -25.18 11.43
CA ARG A 449 -10.99 -26.43 10.90
C ARG A 449 -11.51 -27.27 12.07
N SER A 450 -12.78 -27.11 12.42
CA SER A 450 -13.46 -27.98 13.39
C SER A 450 -13.33 -29.45 12.99
N THR A 451 -12.73 -30.27 13.84
CA THR A 451 -12.67 -31.72 13.64
C THR A 451 -14.01 -32.35 14.05
N LEU A 452 -14.40 -33.46 13.39
CA LEU A 452 -15.65 -34.17 13.72
C LEU A 452 -15.64 -34.73 15.15
N ASP A 453 -14.44 -34.93 15.71
CA ASP A 453 -14.21 -35.47 17.06
C ASP A 453 -14.33 -34.41 18.18
N SER A 454 -14.60 -33.12 17.86
CA SER A 454 -14.61 -32.04 18.86
C SER A 454 -15.65 -32.20 19.98
N PHE A 455 -16.69 -33.01 19.80
CA PHE A 455 -17.61 -33.36 20.89
C PHE A 455 -17.07 -34.44 21.85
N MET A 456 -16.08 -35.24 21.42
CA MET A 456 -15.42 -36.22 22.30
C MET A 456 -14.26 -35.58 23.09
N GLN A 457 -13.61 -34.54 22.54
CA GLN A 457 -12.46 -33.84 23.13
C GLN A 457 -12.60 -33.43 24.62
N PRO A 458 -13.78 -33.08 25.17
CA PRO A 458 -13.92 -32.75 26.60
C PRO A 458 -13.55 -33.88 27.58
N PHE A 459 -13.49 -35.15 27.15
CA PHE A 459 -13.04 -36.27 27.97
C PHE A 459 -12.06 -37.16 27.18
N GLN A 460 -10.99 -37.63 27.84
CA GLN A 460 -10.06 -38.59 27.25
C GLN A 460 -10.80 -39.90 26.87
N SER A 461 -10.42 -40.54 25.77
CA SER A 461 -11.02 -41.80 25.29
C SER A 461 -10.96 -42.94 26.32
N THR A 462 -9.95 -42.93 27.20
CA THR A 462 -9.84 -43.80 28.38
C THR A 462 -10.99 -43.59 29.37
N LEU A 463 -11.37 -42.35 29.65
CA LEU A 463 -12.46 -42.01 30.57
C LEU A 463 -13.82 -42.43 30.01
N TRP A 464 -14.06 -42.23 28.71
CA TRP A 464 -15.27 -42.74 28.04
C TRP A 464 -15.43 -44.26 28.20
N LEU A 465 -14.35 -45.03 28.05
CA LEU A 465 -14.36 -46.48 28.27
C LEU A 465 -14.56 -46.85 29.74
N LEU A 466 -13.96 -46.13 30.68
CA LEU A 466 -14.13 -46.35 32.13
C LEU A 466 -15.56 -46.04 32.61
N VAL A 467 -16.18 -44.97 32.10
CA VAL A 467 -17.61 -44.66 32.35
C VAL A 467 -18.48 -45.76 31.74
N GLY A 468 -18.26 -46.15 30.49
CA GLY A 468 -19.00 -47.25 29.86
C GLY A 468 -18.89 -48.58 30.63
N LEU A 469 -17.72 -48.89 31.19
CA LEU A 469 -17.51 -50.08 32.03
C LEU A 469 -18.23 -49.96 33.38
N SER A 470 -18.21 -48.80 34.03
CA SER A 470 -18.83 -48.61 35.35
C SER A 470 -20.35 -48.77 35.32
N VAL A 471 -21.03 -48.35 34.24
CA VAL A 471 -22.47 -48.62 34.03
C VAL A 471 -22.78 -50.12 34.12
N HIS A 472 -21.97 -50.96 33.48
CA HIS A 472 -22.18 -52.40 33.46
C HIS A 472 -21.87 -53.06 34.81
N VAL A 473 -20.84 -52.59 35.53
CA VAL A 473 -20.54 -53.05 36.89
C VAL A 473 -21.69 -52.71 37.85
N VAL A 474 -22.24 -51.49 37.78
CA VAL A 474 -23.37 -51.06 38.61
C VAL A 474 -24.64 -51.84 38.25
N ALA A 475 -24.93 -52.07 36.96
CA ALA A 475 -26.07 -52.88 36.53
C ALA A 475 -26.01 -54.32 37.07
N VAL A 476 -24.84 -54.96 37.04
CA VAL A 476 -24.63 -56.29 37.62
C VAL A 476 -24.77 -56.25 39.15
N MET A 477 -24.22 -55.25 39.82
CA MET A 477 -24.33 -55.13 41.28
C MET A 477 -25.77 -54.88 41.74
N LEU A 478 -26.55 -54.05 41.04
CA LEU A 478 -27.97 -53.85 41.31
C LEU A 478 -28.76 -55.15 41.14
N TYR A 479 -28.52 -55.89 40.05
CA TYR A 479 -29.12 -57.21 39.82
C TYR A 479 -28.78 -58.21 40.94
N LEU A 480 -27.51 -58.31 41.34
CA LEU A 480 -27.08 -59.22 42.40
C LEU A 480 -27.65 -58.83 43.77
N LEU A 481 -27.67 -57.54 44.13
CA LEU A 481 -28.22 -57.06 45.39
C LEU A 481 -29.72 -57.33 45.51
N ASP A 482 -30.51 -57.06 44.45
CA ASP A 482 -31.95 -57.33 44.48
C ASP A 482 -32.25 -58.84 44.46
N ARG A 483 -31.43 -59.63 43.76
CA ARG A 483 -31.54 -61.11 43.70
C ARG A 483 -31.16 -61.82 45.02
N PHE A 484 -30.22 -61.27 45.79
CA PHE A 484 -29.79 -61.85 47.07
C PHE A 484 -30.47 -61.22 48.30
N SER A 485 -31.06 -60.03 48.19
CA SER A 485 -31.80 -59.42 49.31
C SER A 485 -32.97 -60.30 49.76
N PRO A 486 -33.12 -60.61 51.07
CA PRO A 486 -34.26 -61.38 51.56
C PRO A 486 -35.59 -60.65 51.33
N PHE A 487 -35.57 -59.31 51.33
CA PHE A 487 -36.76 -58.48 51.08
C PHE A 487 -37.27 -58.54 49.63
N GLY A 488 -36.45 -59.00 48.68
CA GLY A 488 -36.87 -59.27 47.30
C GLY A 488 -37.74 -60.53 47.14
N ARG A 489 -37.87 -61.38 48.17
CA ARG A 489 -38.62 -62.66 48.12
C ARG A 489 -39.95 -62.67 48.87
N PHE A 490 -40.31 -61.62 49.60
CA PHE A 490 -41.59 -61.56 50.31
C PHE A 490 -42.75 -61.33 49.33
N LYS A 491 -43.38 -62.44 48.88
CA LYS A 491 -44.76 -62.42 48.37
C LYS A 491 -45.69 -62.08 49.53
N VAL A 492 -46.40 -60.96 49.42
CA VAL A 492 -47.69 -60.77 50.09
C VAL A 492 -48.75 -61.32 49.13
N ASN A 493 -49.71 -62.09 49.64
CA ASN A 493 -50.77 -62.66 48.81
C ASN A 493 -51.85 -61.60 48.53
N SER A 494 -51.84 -61.07 47.31
CA SER A 494 -52.92 -60.28 46.71
C SER A 494 -52.93 -60.54 45.19
N GLU A 495 -54.10 -60.76 44.60
CA GLU A 495 -54.26 -61.25 43.21
C GLU A 495 -54.20 -60.13 42.15
N GLU A 496 -53.28 -59.18 42.32
CA GLU A 496 -53.04 -58.08 41.39
C GLU A 496 -51.66 -58.21 40.71
N GLU A 497 -51.50 -57.57 39.56
CA GLU A 497 -50.55 -57.88 38.46
C GLU A 497 -49.12 -58.31 38.89
N GLU A 498 -48.57 -59.34 38.22
CA GLU A 498 -47.22 -59.85 38.48
C GLU A 498 -46.13 -58.80 38.12
N GLU A 499 -45.74 -57.97 39.07
CA GLU A 499 -44.49 -57.19 39.01
C GLU A 499 -43.28 -58.13 38.98
N ASP A 500 -42.82 -58.44 37.77
CA ASP A 500 -41.69 -59.35 37.52
C ASP A 500 -40.41 -58.89 38.23
N ALA A 501 -39.69 -59.82 38.86
CA ALA A 501 -38.49 -59.51 39.61
C ALA A 501 -37.36 -58.99 38.70
N LEU A 502 -36.59 -58.01 39.20
CA LEU A 502 -35.58 -57.26 38.44
C LEU A 502 -34.64 -58.16 37.61
N THR A 503 -34.90 -58.22 36.30
CA THR A 503 -34.08 -58.95 35.34
C THR A 503 -32.75 -58.22 35.11
N LEU A 504 -31.70 -58.95 34.73
CA LEU A 504 -30.42 -58.34 34.35
C LEU A 504 -30.58 -57.27 33.25
N SER A 505 -31.49 -57.51 32.30
CA SER A 505 -31.87 -56.55 31.26
C SER A 505 -32.50 -55.27 31.81
N SER A 506 -33.45 -55.35 32.75
CA SER A 506 -34.04 -54.15 33.36
C SER A 506 -33.05 -53.40 34.26
N ALA A 507 -32.12 -54.09 34.94
CA ALA A 507 -31.02 -53.46 35.68
C ALA A 507 -30.03 -52.71 34.77
N MET A 508 -29.74 -53.25 33.58
CA MET A 508 -28.95 -52.57 32.55
C MET A 508 -29.66 -51.33 32.00
N TRP A 509 -30.94 -51.43 31.65
CA TRP A 509 -31.74 -50.29 31.17
C TRP A 509 -31.85 -49.19 32.23
N PHE A 510 -32.11 -49.54 33.50
CA PHE A 510 -32.12 -48.59 34.61
C PHE A 510 -30.78 -47.85 34.74
N SER A 511 -29.65 -48.58 34.70
CA SER A 511 -28.32 -47.99 34.88
C SER A 511 -27.94 -47.03 33.74
N TRP A 512 -28.25 -47.40 32.49
CA TRP A 512 -28.08 -46.54 31.32
C TRP A 512 -29.05 -45.36 31.28
N GLY A 513 -30.31 -45.56 31.66
CA GLY A 513 -31.34 -44.52 31.71
C GLY A 513 -30.96 -43.39 32.67
N VAL A 514 -30.46 -43.74 33.87
CA VAL A 514 -29.95 -42.77 34.85
C VAL A 514 -28.74 -41.99 34.30
N LEU A 515 -27.79 -42.63 33.60
CA LEU A 515 -26.64 -41.92 33.02
C LEU A 515 -27.04 -40.96 31.89
N LEU A 516 -28.01 -41.36 31.06
CA LEU A 516 -28.47 -40.59 29.90
C LEU A 516 -29.60 -39.59 30.22
N ASN A 517 -29.98 -39.44 31.49
CA ASN A 517 -31.17 -38.68 31.93
C ASN A 517 -32.45 -39.09 31.17
N SER A 518 -32.58 -40.37 30.82
CA SER A 518 -33.68 -40.93 30.05
C SER A 518 -34.63 -41.71 30.96
N GLY A 519 -35.91 -41.33 30.97
CA GLY A 519 -36.97 -41.96 31.77
C GLY A 519 -37.40 -43.37 31.31
N ILE A 520 -36.53 -44.11 30.62
CA ILE A 520 -36.82 -45.45 30.08
C ILE A 520 -36.26 -46.50 31.04
N GLY A 521 -37.12 -47.04 31.90
CA GLY A 521 -36.75 -48.09 32.85
C GLY A 521 -37.97 -48.85 33.37
N GLU A 522 -38.28 -49.99 32.77
CA GLU A 522 -39.39 -50.90 33.15
C GLU A 522 -39.04 -51.75 34.40
N GLY A 523 -38.38 -51.14 35.40
CA GLY A 523 -37.99 -51.81 36.64
C GLY A 523 -37.16 -50.92 37.56
N ALA A 524 -37.70 -50.64 38.76
CA ALA A 524 -37.03 -49.86 39.79
C ALA A 524 -36.55 -50.77 40.94
N PRO A 525 -35.41 -50.47 41.61
CA PRO A 525 -34.88 -51.30 42.70
C PRO A 525 -35.87 -51.44 43.86
N ARG A 526 -36.22 -52.68 44.22
CA ARG A 526 -37.15 -52.99 45.31
C ARG A 526 -36.44 -53.04 46.65
N SER A 527 -35.25 -53.65 46.72
CA SER A 527 -34.46 -53.77 47.94
C SER A 527 -33.84 -52.43 48.38
N PHE A 528 -33.81 -52.21 49.69
CA PHE A 528 -33.27 -50.98 50.29
C PHE A 528 -31.79 -50.74 49.91
N SER A 529 -30.98 -51.80 49.88
CA SER A 529 -29.59 -51.77 49.42
C SER A 529 -29.45 -51.31 47.96
N ALA A 530 -30.27 -51.84 47.05
CA ALA A 530 -30.26 -51.42 45.64
C ALA A 530 -30.79 -49.99 45.45
N ARG A 531 -31.73 -49.52 46.29
CA ARG A 531 -32.18 -48.11 46.29
C ARG A 531 -31.07 -47.15 46.68
N ILE A 532 -30.33 -47.43 47.76
CA ILE A 532 -29.18 -46.61 48.16
C ILE A 532 -28.09 -46.60 47.08
N LEU A 533 -27.77 -47.76 46.49
CA LEU A 533 -26.82 -47.84 45.38
C LEU A 533 -27.31 -47.04 44.15
N GLY A 534 -28.61 -47.09 43.83
CA GLY A 534 -29.22 -46.30 42.76
C GLY A 534 -29.17 -44.78 43.02
N MET A 535 -29.36 -44.34 44.26
CA MET A 535 -29.21 -42.92 44.64
C MET A 535 -27.77 -42.43 44.49
N VAL A 536 -26.78 -43.22 44.93
CA VAL A 536 -25.36 -42.91 44.74
C VAL A 536 -24.98 -42.90 43.26
N TRP A 537 -25.50 -43.84 42.46
CA TRP A 537 -25.31 -43.88 41.01
C TRP A 537 -25.88 -42.63 40.31
N ALA A 538 -27.09 -42.19 40.70
CA ALA A 538 -27.67 -40.95 40.16
C ALA A 538 -26.84 -39.70 40.50
N GLY A 539 -26.30 -39.63 41.73
CA GLY A 539 -25.37 -38.57 42.11
C GLY A 539 -24.08 -38.57 41.27
N PHE A 540 -23.49 -39.75 41.03
CA PHE A 540 -22.31 -39.91 40.18
C PHE A 540 -22.61 -39.53 38.71
N ALA A 541 -23.74 -39.97 38.15
CA ALA A 541 -24.17 -39.62 36.80
C ALA A 541 -24.30 -38.11 36.60
N MET A 542 -24.93 -37.40 37.56
CA MET A 542 -25.03 -35.94 37.54
C MET A 542 -23.66 -35.24 37.59
N ILE A 543 -22.71 -35.77 38.37
CA ILE A 543 -21.33 -35.24 38.42
C ILE A 543 -20.63 -35.42 37.06
N ILE A 544 -20.79 -36.56 36.39
CA ILE A 544 -20.21 -36.79 35.05
C ILE A 544 -20.81 -35.84 34.01
N VAL A 545 -22.14 -35.67 33.99
CA VAL A 545 -22.82 -34.74 33.06
C VAL A 545 -22.41 -33.29 33.31
N ALA A 546 -22.35 -32.85 34.57
CA ALA A 546 -21.89 -31.51 34.94
C ALA A 546 -20.40 -31.28 34.59
N SER A 547 -19.54 -32.29 34.77
CA SER A 547 -18.12 -32.19 34.38
C SER A 547 -17.94 -32.07 32.87
N TYR A 548 -18.74 -32.81 32.09
CA TYR A 548 -18.71 -32.74 30.63
C TYR A 548 -19.14 -31.35 30.13
N THR A 549 -20.27 -30.82 30.62
CA THR A 549 -20.77 -29.51 30.17
C THR A 549 -19.87 -28.37 30.63
N ALA A 550 -19.28 -28.45 31.84
CA ALA A 550 -18.29 -27.49 32.30
C ALA A 550 -17.02 -27.48 31.44
N ASN A 551 -16.46 -28.65 31.10
CA ASN A 551 -15.24 -28.69 30.30
C ASN A 551 -15.48 -28.33 28.83
N LEU A 552 -16.64 -28.67 28.26
CA LEU A 552 -17.06 -28.21 26.94
C LEU A 552 -17.20 -26.67 26.90
N ALA A 553 -17.81 -26.06 27.93
CA ALA A 553 -17.92 -24.61 28.04
C ALA A 553 -16.55 -23.94 28.20
N ALA A 554 -15.64 -24.51 29.00
CA ALA A 554 -14.27 -24.04 29.14
C ALA A 554 -13.51 -24.10 27.80
N PHE A 555 -13.61 -25.21 27.06
CA PHE A 555 -12.98 -25.36 25.76
C PHE A 555 -13.45 -24.30 24.75
N LEU A 556 -14.77 -24.06 24.65
CA LEU A 556 -15.34 -23.05 23.76
C LEU A 556 -14.95 -21.59 24.11
N VAL A 557 -14.44 -21.34 25.31
CA VAL A 557 -13.90 -20.03 25.75
C VAL A 557 -12.38 -19.93 25.55
N LEU A 558 -11.68 -21.07 25.65
CA LEU A 558 -10.22 -21.17 25.57
C LEU A 558 -9.68 -21.38 24.15
N ASP A 559 -10.47 -21.94 23.22
CA ASP A 559 -10.11 -22.14 21.81
C ASP A 559 -10.18 -20.80 21.02
N ARG A 560 -9.45 -19.80 21.53
CA ARG A 560 -9.09 -18.60 20.77
C ARG A 560 -7.93 -19.01 19.85
N PRO A 561 -8.04 -18.82 18.52
CA PRO A 561 -6.89 -19.01 17.64
C PRO A 561 -5.76 -18.06 18.05
N GLU A 562 -4.51 -18.43 17.74
CA GLU A 562 -3.32 -17.65 18.14
C GLU A 562 -3.51 -16.15 17.92
N GLU A 563 -3.08 -15.36 18.90
CA GLU A 563 -3.32 -13.92 18.90
C GLU A 563 -2.75 -13.29 17.62
N ARG A 564 -3.63 -12.60 16.88
CA ARG A 564 -3.25 -11.91 15.64
C ARG A 564 -2.22 -10.83 15.97
N ILE A 565 -1.31 -10.60 15.02
CA ILE A 565 -0.23 -9.60 15.11
C ILE A 565 -0.71 -8.31 15.78
N THR A 566 -0.23 -8.06 16.99
CA THR A 566 -0.72 -6.98 17.86
C THR A 566 -0.47 -5.59 17.27
N GLY A 567 0.58 -5.44 16.47
CA GLY A 567 0.90 -4.25 15.69
C GLY A 567 2.37 -4.21 15.30
N ILE A 568 2.90 -3.03 14.96
CA ILE A 568 4.30 -2.84 14.54
C ILE A 568 5.35 -3.17 15.63
N ASN A 569 4.93 -3.33 16.88
CA ASN A 569 5.79 -3.71 18.01
C ASN A 569 5.72 -5.20 18.36
N ASP A 570 5.01 -6.01 17.57
CA ASP A 570 4.88 -7.44 17.80
C ASP A 570 6.24 -8.16 17.75
N PRO A 571 6.56 -9.06 18.70
CA PRO A 571 7.82 -9.80 18.69
C PRO A 571 8.07 -10.60 17.41
N ARG A 572 7.00 -11.11 16.75
CA ARG A 572 7.09 -11.88 15.49
C ARG A 572 7.60 -11.02 14.32
N LEU A 573 7.40 -9.70 14.39
CA LEU A 573 7.91 -8.73 13.43
C LEU A 573 9.30 -8.20 13.83
N ARG A 574 9.44 -7.74 15.09
CA ARG A 574 10.66 -7.10 15.58
C ARG A 574 11.89 -8.02 15.57
N ASN A 575 11.68 -9.31 15.83
CA ASN A 575 12.68 -10.36 15.69
C ASN A 575 12.33 -11.23 14.47
N PRO A 576 12.70 -10.82 13.24
CA PRO A 576 12.36 -11.57 12.03
C PRO A 576 12.91 -13.00 12.04
N SER A 577 12.13 -13.93 11.51
CA SER A 577 12.53 -15.32 11.29
C SER A 577 12.12 -15.79 9.91
N ASP A 578 12.85 -16.73 9.32
CA ASP A 578 12.55 -17.23 7.97
C ASP A 578 11.25 -18.05 7.91
N LYS A 579 10.69 -18.42 9.08
CA LYS A 579 9.35 -19.04 9.19
C LYS A 579 8.21 -18.04 9.01
N PHE A 580 8.43 -16.76 9.33
CA PHE A 580 7.40 -15.73 9.32
C PHE A 580 7.78 -14.63 8.32
N ILE A 581 7.46 -14.87 7.05
CA ILE A 581 7.78 -13.97 5.94
C ILE A 581 6.78 -12.81 5.90
N TYR A 582 7.28 -11.58 5.94
CA TYR A 582 6.51 -10.35 5.77
C TYR A 582 7.24 -9.40 4.82
N ALA A 583 6.49 -8.52 4.14
CA ALA A 583 7.01 -7.70 3.04
C ALA A 583 6.19 -6.42 2.82
N THR A 584 6.72 -5.54 1.97
CA THR A 584 6.02 -4.40 1.37
C THR A 584 6.33 -4.31 -0.13
N VAL A 585 5.94 -3.23 -0.80
CA VAL A 585 6.27 -2.97 -2.22
C VAL A 585 7.59 -2.20 -2.33
N LYS A 586 8.48 -2.59 -3.25
CA LYS A 586 9.78 -1.94 -3.49
C LYS A 586 9.63 -0.47 -3.89
N GLN A 587 10.61 0.36 -3.52
CA GLN A 587 10.68 1.79 -3.86
C GLN A 587 9.47 2.65 -3.40
N SER A 588 8.62 2.10 -2.55
CA SER A 588 7.40 2.75 -2.07
C SER A 588 7.67 3.80 -0.97
N SER A 589 6.64 4.57 -0.63
CA SER A 589 6.64 5.39 0.60
C SER A 589 6.88 4.56 1.87
N VAL A 590 6.51 3.28 1.86
CA VAL A 590 6.71 2.33 2.96
C VAL A 590 8.17 1.87 3.03
N ASP A 591 8.75 1.47 1.89
CA ASP A 591 10.17 1.09 1.75
C ASP A 591 11.10 2.22 2.22
N ILE A 592 10.83 3.46 1.78
CA ILE A 592 11.55 4.67 2.23
C ILE A 592 11.39 4.90 3.74
N TYR A 593 10.20 4.72 4.31
CA TYR A 593 9.96 4.87 5.75
C TYR A 593 10.79 3.88 6.59
N PHE A 594 10.76 2.59 6.26
CA PHE A 594 11.53 1.57 6.98
C PHE A 594 13.03 1.72 6.77
N ARG A 595 13.48 2.14 5.59
CA ARG A 595 14.90 2.44 5.30
C ARG A 595 15.44 3.59 6.14
N ARG A 596 14.59 4.57 6.50
CA ARG A 596 14.95 5.75 7.30
C ARG A 596 14.95 5.47 8.80
N GLN A 597 14.07 4.61 9.30
CA GLN A 597 13.92 4.38 10.75
C GLN A 597 14.96 3.38 11.27
N VAL A 598 16.01 3.89 11.92
CA VAL A 598 17.13 3.09 12.47
C VAL A 598 16.64 1.96 13.40
N GLU A 599 15.61 2.22 14.21
CA GLU A 599 14.97 1.27 15.13
C GLU A 599 14.27 0.08 14.44
N LEU A 600 13.96 0.20 13.15
CA LEU A 600 13.29 -0.82 12.33
C LEU A 600 14.25 -1.43 11.30
N SER A 601 15.55 -1.13 11.37
CA SER A 601 16.57 -1.59 10.41
C SER A 601 16.76 -3.12 10.38
N THR A 602 16.40 -3.84 11.45
CA THR A 602 16.32 -5.31 11.46
C THR A 602 15.19 -5.82 10.57
N MET A 603 14.01 -5.20 10.68
CA MET A 603 12.84 -5.51 9.85
C MET A 603 13.09 -5.16 8.38
N TYR A 604 13.72 -4.01 8.13
CA TYR A 604 14.06 -3.57 6.78
C TYR A 604 14.88 -4.62 6.01
N ARG A 605 15.95 -5.16 6.63
CA ARG A 605 16.82 -6.20 6.04
C ARG A 605 16.15 -7.56 5.80
N HIS A 606 14.99 -7.80 6.41
CA HIS A 606 14.19 -9.00 6.17
C HIS A 606 13.18 -8.78 5.03
N MET A 607 12.52 -7.62 5.01
CA MET A 607 11.62 -7.21 3.93
C MET A 607 12.34 -6.97 2.60
N GLU A 608 13.54 -6.37 2.62
CA GLU A 608 14.36 -6.08 1.42
C GLU A 608 14.58 -7.31 0.52
N LYS A 609 14.58 -8.53 1.11
CA LYS A 609 14.70 -9.81 0.42
C LYS A 609 13.39 -10.33 -0.20
N HIS A 610 12.25 -9.86 0.29
CA HIS A 610 10.90 -10.42 0.03
C HIS A 610 9.90 -9.41 -0.54
N ASN A 611 10.31 -8.14 -0.74
CA ASN A 611 9.45 -7.09 -1.29
C ASN A 611 8.99 -7.39 -2.72
N TYR A 612 7.75 -7.01 -3.03
CA TYR A 612 7.08 -7.21 -4.33
C TYR A 612 7.16 -5.95 -5.20
N GLU A 613 6.87 -6.06 -6.51
CA GLU A 613 6.83 -4.89 -7.41
C GLU A 613 5.46 -4.19 -7.39
N SER A 614 4.38 -4.93 -7.09
CA SER A 614 3.02 -4.39 -7.01
C SER A 614 2.26 -4.83 -5.76
N ALA A 615 1.41 -3.95 -5.24
CA ALA A 615 0.52 -4.26 -4.12
C ALA A 615 -0.45 -5.40 -4.46
N ALA A 616 -0.92 -5.50 -5.72
CA ALA A 616 -1.82 -6.55 -6.16
C ALA A 616 -1.19 -7.96 -6.06
N GLU A 617 0.10 -8.07 -6.41
CA GLU A 617 0.87 -9.32 -6.27
C GLU A 617 1.03 -9.70 -4.81
N ALA A 618 1.39 -8.74 -3.94
CA ALA A 618 1.57 -8.97 -2.52
C ALA A 618 0.27 -9.40 -1.82
N ILE A 619 -0.86 -8.75 -2.15
CA ILE A 619 -2.18 -9.14 -1.65
C ILE A 619 -2.53 -10.58 -2.08
N GLN A 620 -2.25 -10.95 -3.33
CA GLN A 620 -2.46 -12.34 -3.79
C GLN A 620 -1.49 -13.32 -3.11
N ALA A 621 -0.25 -12.93 -2.84
CA ALA A 621 0.70 -13.76 -2.09
C ALA A 621 0.24 -14.03 -0.65
N VAL A 622 -0.46 -13.10 0.00
CA VAL A 622 -1.13 -13.35 1.30
C VAL A 622 -2.29 -14.33 1.14
N ARG A 623 -3.12 -14.20 0.10
CA ARG A 623 -4.20 -15.18 -0.20
C ARG A 623 -3.65 -16.59 -0.46
N ASP A 624 -2.49 -16.69 -1.10
CA ASP A 624 -1.83 -17.94 -1.46
C ASP A 624 -1.07 -18.62 -0.28
N ASN A 625 -1.04 -18.04 0.92
CA ASN A 625 -0.16 -18.42 2.04
C ASN A 625 1.36 -18.31 1.74
N LYS A 626 1.76 -17.60 0.67
CA LYS A 626 3.19 -17.37 0.34
C LYS A 626 3.80 -16.27 1.21
N LEU A 627 2.97 -15.29 1.59
CA LEU A 627 3.32 -14.17 2.45
C LEU A 627 2.41 -14.20 3.69
N HIS A 628 2.99 -14.08 4.89
CA HIS A 628 2.20 -14.18 6.14
C HIS A 628 1.59 -12.83 6.55
N ALA A 629 2.31 -11.74 6.27
CA ALA A 629 1.85 -10.38 6.52
C ALA A 629 2.35 -9.41 5.44
N PHE A 630 1.48 -8.50 5.01
CA PHE A 630 1.79 -7.43 4.04
C PHE A 630 1.57 -6.06 4.69
N ILE A 631 2.57 -5.19 4.63
CA ILE A 631 2.54 -3.85 5.25
C ILE A 631 2.30 -2.80 4.17
N TRP A 632 1.18 -2.07 4.25
CA TRP A 632 0.76 -1.10 3.24
C TRP A 632 -0.19 -0.01 3.79
N ASP A 633 -0.53 0.95 2.94
CA ASP A 633 -1.46 2.05 3.22
C ASP A 633 -2.88 1.53 3.54
N SER A 634 -3.44 1.92 4.70
CA SER A 634 -4.66 1.32 5.23
C SER A 634 -5.88 1.56 4.37
N ALA A 635 -5.95 2.69 3.67
CA ALA A 635 -7.07 3.00 2.79
C ALA A 635 -7.20 2.03 1.59
N VAL A 636 -6.15 1.26 1.26
CA VAL A 636 -6.19 0.16 0.29
C VAL A 636 -6.49 -1.17 1.01
N LEU A 637 -5.85 -1.43 2.15
CA LEU A 637 -5.98 -2.70 2.87
C LEU A 637 -7.35 -2.90 3.55
N GLU A 638 -7.92 -1.84 4.11
CA GLU A 638 -9.30 -1.82 4.65
C GLU A 638 -10.32 -2.11 3.55
N PHE A 639 -10.10 -1.58 2.34
CA PHE A 639 -10.96 -1.83 1.19
C PHE A 639 -10.91 -3.31 0.76
N GLU A 640 -9.73 -3.88 0.54
CA GLU A 640 -9.56 -5.30 0.17
C GLU A 640 -10.19 -6.25 1.21
N ALA A 641 -9.95 -6.01 2.50
CA ALA A 641 -10.52 -6.83 3.59
C ALA A 641 -12.05 -6.66 3.71
N SER A 642 -12.61 -5.51 3.33
CA SER A 642 -14.07 -5.31 3.22
C SER A 642 -14.67 -5.94 1.96
N GLN A 643 -13.88 -6.10 0.89
CA GLN A 643 -14.33 -6.64 -0.38
C GLN A 643 -14.37 -8.17 -0.37
N LYS A 644 -13.37 -8.81 0.27
CA LYS A 644 -13.24 -10.27 0.38
C LYS A 644 -12.85 -10.67 1.81
N CYS A 645 -13.68 -11.50 2.44
CA CYS A 645 -13.59 -11.81 3.87
C CYS A 645 -12.51 -12.82 4.26
N ASP A 646 -11.62 -13.19 3.33
CA ASP A 646 -10.48 -14.09 3.50
C ASP A 646 -9.26 -13.39 4.10
N LEU A 647 -9.25 -12.05 4.11
CA LEU A 647 -8.19 -11.20 4.65
C LEU A 647 -8.71 -10.32 5.80
N VAL A 648 -7.82 -9.91 6.71
CA VAL A 648 -8.11 -8.94 7.77
C VAL A 648 -6.92 -8.00 7.96
N THR A 649 -7.20 -6.73 8.24
CA THR A 649 -6.22 -5.78 8.77
C THR A 649 -6.05 -5.99 10.28
N THR A 650 -4.84 -5.77 10.79
CA THR A 650 -4.51 -5.93 12.22
C THR A 650 -3.52 -4.87 12.71
N GLY A 651 -3.60 -4.53 14.00
CA GLY A 651 -2.80 -3.51 14.66
C GLY A 651 -3.32 -2.09 14.48
N GLU A 652 -2.85 -1.18 15.32
CA GLU A 652 -3.15 0.26 15.19
C GLU A 652 -2.47 0.89 13.96
N LEU A 653 -3.06 1.98 13.46
CA LEU A 653 -2.52 2.80 12.38
C LEU A 653 -1.24 3.53 12.80
N PHE A 654 -0.09 2.97 12.44
CA PHE A 654 1.23 3.59 12.60
C PHE A 654 1.60 4.42 11.37
N PHE A 655 2.63 5.27 11.47
CA PHE A 655 3.03 6.23 10.41
C PHE A 655 1.82 6.97 9.77
N ARG A 656 1.05 7.66 10.63
CA ARG A 656 -0.12 8.43 10.19
C ARG A 656 0.32 9.52 9.21
N SER A 657 -0.33 9.55 8.06
CA SER A 657 -0.01 10.42 6.92
C SER A 657 -1.31 10.85 6.20
N GLY A 658 -1.17 11.43 5.01
CA GLY A 658 -2.32 11.73 4.17
C GLY A 658 -1.96 11.72 2.70
N PHE A 659 -2.97 11.49 1.87
CA PHE A 659 -2.88 11.68 0.42
C PHE A 659 -3.19 13.13 0.06
N GLY A 660 -2.36 13.72 -0.79
CA GLY A 660 -2.51 15.08 -1.31
C GLY A 660 -2.28 15.13 -2.81
N ILE A 661 -2.81 16.17 -3.45
CA ILE A 661 -2.53 16.47 -4.85
C ILE A 661 -1.14 17.13 -4.92
N GLY A 662 -0.27 16.63 -5.80
CA GLY A 662 1.06 17.19 -6.03
C GLY A 662 1.06 18.16 -7.21
N MET A 663 1.75 19.30 -7.09
CA MET A 663 1.91 20.30 -8.14
C MET A 663 3.37 20.76 -8.22
N ARG A 664 3.80 21.32 -9.35
CA ARG A 664 5.08 22.04 -9.43
C ARG A 664 5.15 23.12 -8.33
N LYS A 665 6.35 23.40 -7.81
CA LYS A 665 6.52 24.47 -6.81
C LYS A 665 6.04 25.81 -7.35
N ASP A 666 5.52 26.63 -6.45
CA ASP A 666 4.98 27.97 -6.72
C ASP A 666 3.78 27.99 -7.70
N SER A 667 3.20 26.83 -8.04
CA SER A 667 2.04 26.74 -8.95
C SER A 667 0.83 27.55 -8.43
N PRO A 668 0.24 28.45 -9.24
CA PRO A 668 -0.86 29.32 -8.82
C PRO A 668 -2.13 28.56 -8.43
N TRP A 669 -2.32 27.35 -8.95
CA TRP A 669 -3.48 26.50 -8.65
C TRP A 669 -3.54 26.01 -7.19
N LYS A 670 -2.40 25.93 -6.49
CA LYS A 670 -2.27 25.36 -5.14
C LYS A 670 -3.27 25.93 -4.13
N GLN A 671 -3.44 27.25 -4.12
CA GLN A 671 -4.37 27.96 -3.21
C GLN A 671 -5.81 27.51 -3.47
N ASN A 672 -6.23 27.56 -4.73
CA ASN A 672 -7.60 27.25 -5.17
C ASN A 672 -7.93 25.76 -4.96
N VAL A 673 -7.03 24.86 -5.34
CA VAL A 673 -7.16 23.40 -5.11
C VAL A 673 -7.28 23.09 -3.62
N SER A 674 -6.44 23.70 -2.78
CA SER A 674 -6.48 23.49 -1.33
C SER A 674 -7.80 23.97 -0.70
N LEU A 675 -8.31 25.13 -1.12
CA LEU A 675 -9.61 25.64 -0.68
C LEU A 675 -10.77 24.77 -1.17
N ALA A 676 -10.71 24.26 -2.40
CA ALA A 676 -11.70 23.33 -2.94
C ALA A 676 -11.75 22.01 -2.16
N ILE A 677 -10.59 21.43 -1.81
CA ILE A 677 -10.52 20.23 -0.95
C ILE A 677 -11.16 20.50 0.41
N LEU A 678 -10.78 21.59 1.10
CA LEU A 678 -11.35 21.93 2.41
C LEU A 678 -12.87 22.14 2.32
N LYS A 679 -13.37 22.79 1.27
CA LYS A 679 -14.80 22.98 0.98
C LYS A 679 -15.53 21.67 0.63
N SER A 680 -14.82 20.65 0.11
CA SER A 680 -15.39 19.31 -0.09
C SER A 680 -15.52 18.53 1.22
N VAL A 681 -14.54 18.69 2.13
CA VAL A 681 -14.52 18.03 3.45
C VAL A 681 -15.59 18.61 4.36
N SER A 682 -15.71 19.94 4.45
CA SER A 682 -16.70 20.61 5.31
C SER A 682 -18.16 20.39 4.88
N ARG A 683 -18.40 19.89 3.67
CA ARG A 683 -19.72 19.55 3.13
C ARG A 683 -20.13 18.08 3.36
N GLY A 684 -19.30 17.25 4.00
CA GLY A 684 -19.61 15.83 4.28
C GLY A 684 -19.63 14.89 3.06
N VAL A 685 -19.39 15.40 1.84
CA VAL A 685 -19.48 14.65 0.56
C VAL A 685 -18.60 13.38 0.54
N ARG A 686 -17.55 13.34 1.36
CA ARG A 686 -16.60 12.22 1.46
C ARG A 686 -17.15 11.00 2.20
N GLU A 687 -18.21 11.14 2.99
CA GLU A 687 -18.80 10.01 3.73
C GLU A 687 -19.76 9.20 2.83
N GLY A 688 -20.56 9.89 1.99
CA GLY A 688 -21.51 9.26 1.07
C GLY A 688 -20.92 8.48 -0.11
N THR A 689 -19.58 8.45 -0.26
CA THR A 689 -18.87 7.69 -1.31
C THR A 689 -18.12 6.47 -0.77
N GLY A 690 -17.96 6.34 0.56
CA GLY A 690 -17.36 5.18 1.21
C GLY A 690 -18.39 4.09 1.49
N GLY A 691 -18.87 3.42 0.44
CA GLY A 691 -19.88 2.35 0.53
C GLY A 691 -19.39 1.07 1.24
N LEU A 692 -19.20 1.12 2.56
CA LEU A 692 -18.85 -0.04 3.37
C LEU A 692 -19.93 -1.12 3.24
N ARG A 693 -19.53 -2.27 2.70
CA ARG A 693 -20.33 -3.50 2.73
C ARG A 693 -20.51 -3.96 4.19
N PRO A 694 -21.61 -4.68 4.51
CA PRO A 694 -21.87 -5.12 5.88
C PRO A 694 -20.71 -5.97 6.43
N PRO A 695 -20.40 -5.87 7.74
CA PRO A 695 -19.27 -6.54 8.35
C PRO A 695 -19.43 -8.07 8.27
N CYS A 696 -18.34 -8.76 7.92
CA CYS A 696 -18.39 -10.18 7.55
C CYS A 696 -18.35 -11.11 8.78
N SER A 697 -19.47 -11.16 9.50
CA SER A 697 -19.72 -12.07 10.63
C SER A 697 -19.89 -13.51 10.15
N LEU A 698 -19.06 -14.43 10.67
CA LEU A 698 -19.19 -15.86 10.37
C LEU A 698 -20.17 -16.54 11.32
N ALA A 699 -21.14 -17.28 10.77
CA ALA A 699 -21.98 -18.21 11.52
C ALA A 699 -21.24 -19.54 11.79
N LEU A 700 -20.21 -19.50 12.65
CA LEU A 700 -19.26 -20.60 12.86
C LEU A 700 -19.87 -21.82 13.61
N THR A 701 -20.98 -21.62 14.32
CA THR A 701 -21.50 -22.55 15.35
C THR A 701 -22.01 -23.90 14.82
N PHE A 702 -22.49 -23.98 13.59
CA PHE A 702 -23.12 -25.21 13.07
C PHE A 702 -22.13 -26.35 12.81
N LEU A 703 -20.86 -26.04 12.48
CA LEU A 703 -19.87 -27.04 12.09
C LEU A 703 -19.38 -27.91 13.26
N LEU A 704 -19.22 -27.32 14.44
CA LEU A 704 -18.75 -28.00 15.66
C LEU A 704 -19.69 -29.12 16.15
N LEU A 705 -20.99 -29.01 15.86
CA LEU A 705 -22.01 -29.98 16.27
C LEU A 705 -22.23 -31.11 15.24
N SER A 706 -21.63 -31.03 14.05
CA SER A 706 -21.87 -31.95 12.93
C SER A 706 -21.54 -33.41 13.25
N GLY A 707 -20.48 -33.67 14.02
CA GLY A 707 -20.08 -35.03 14.43
C GLY A 707 -21.15 -35.76 15.25
N VAL A 708 -21.93 -35.04 16.08
CA VAL A 708 -23.01 -35.61 16.89
C VAL A 708 -24.13 -36.14 16.01
N PHE A 709 -24.54 -35.39 14.98
CA PHE A 709 -25.57 -35.83 14.04
C PHE A 709 -25.12 -37.04 13.21
N MET A 710 -23.85 -37.12 12.83
CA MET A 710 -23.30 -38.29 12.14
C MET A 710 -23.32 -39.55 13.01
N LEU A 711 -23.03 -39.44 14.31
CA LEU A 711 -23.14 -40.55 15.26
C LEU A 711 -24.59 -41.03 15.41
N VAL A 712 -25.55 -40.10 15.53
CA VAL A 712 -26.99 -40.43 15.59
C VAL A 712 -27.45 -41.15 14.32
N ALA A 713 -27.02 -40.68 13.14
CA ALA A 713 -27.34 -41.34 11.87
C ALA A 713 -26.78 -42.78 11.81
N GLY A 714 -25.53 -43.00 12.26
CA GLY A 714 -24.95 -44.34 12.41
C GLY A 714 -25.74 -45.23 13.38
N GLY A 715 -26.21 -44.67 14.49
CA GLY A 715 -27.06 -45.36 15.46
C GLY A 715 -28.41 -45.82 14.87
N ILE A 716 -29.03 -45.01 14.02
CA ILE A 716 -30.26 -45.39 13.30
C ILE A 716 -30.01 -46.57 12.35
N VAL A 717 -28.92 -46.55 11.58
CA VAL A 717 -28.53 -47.66 10.69
C VAL A 717 -28.24 -48.94 11.48
N ALA A 718 -27.55 -48.84 12.62
CA ALA A 718 -27.33 -49.97 13.52
C ALA A 718 -28.65 -50.51 14.10
N GLY A 719 -29.61 -49.66 14.45
CA GLY A 719 -30.95 -50.04 14.89
C GLY A 719 -31.73 -50.83 13.82
N ILE A 720 -31.65 -50.40 12.56
CA ILE A 720 -32.24 -51.11 11.41
C ILE A 720 -31.60 -52.50 11.24
N PHE A 721 -30.29 -52.64 11.45
CA PHE A 721 -29.63 -53.95 11.41
C PHE A 721 -30.03 -54.85 12.59
N LEU A 722 -30.13 -54.29 13.80
CA LEU A 722 -30.51 -55.03 15.01
C LEU A 722 -31.95 -55.56 14.96
N ILE A 723 -32.92 -54.82 14.40
CA ILE A 723 -34.30 -55.32 14.28
C ILE A 723 -34.40 -56.49 13.29
N PHE A 724 -33.60 -56.53 12.22
CA PHE A 724 -33.50 -57.73 11.36
C PHE A 724 -32.93 -58.93 12.14
N ILE A 725 -31.92 -58.72 12.99
CA ILE A 725 -31.37 -59.77 13.85
C ILE A 725 -32.41 -60.27 14.87
N GLU A 726 -33.16 -59.37 15.53
CA GLU A 726 -34.20 -59.78 16.49
C GLU A 726 -35.29 -60.61 15.79
N ILE A 727 -35.78 -60.15 14.63
CA ILE A 727 -36.79 -60.88 13.84
C ILE A 727 -36.28 -62.27 13.45
N ALA A 728 -35.03 -62.38 12.99
CA ALA A 728 -34.41 -63.66 12.64
C ALA A 728 -34.26 -64.60 13.86
N TYR A 729 -33.73 -64.08 14.98
CA TYR A 729 -33.55 -64.83 16.23
C TYR A 729 -34.89 -65.32 16.80
N LYS A 730 -35.89 -64.45 16.86
CA LYS A 730 -37.25 -64.73 17.37
C LYS A 730 -37.95 -65.76 16.49
N ARG A 731 -37.89 -65.61 15.16
CA ARG A 731 -38.41 -66.58 14.18
C ARG A 731 -37.75 -67.96 14.32
N HIS A 732 -36.44 -68.02 14.54
CA HIS A 732 -35.72 -69.29 14.75
C HIS A 732 -36.03 -69.92 16.12
N LYS A 733 -36.12 -69.11 17.18
CA LYS A 733 -36.53 -69.56 18.53
C LYS A 733 -37.95 -70.13 18.52
N ASP A 734 -38.87 -69.51 17.79
CA ASP A 734 -40.25 -69.97 17.68
C ASP A 734 -40.42 -71.16 16.73
N ALA A 735 -39.56 -71.30 15.71
CA ALA A 735 -39.45 -72.54 14.94
C ALA A 735 -39.01 -73.72 15.82
N ARG A 736 -37.96 -73.55 16.64
CA ARG A 736 -37.54 -74.56 17.64
C ARG A 736 -38.65 -74.88 18.64
N ARG A 737 -39.34 -73.86 19.19
CA ARG A 737 -40.46 -74.09 20.13
C ARG A 737 -41.59 -74.91 19.50
N LYS A 738 -41.95 -74.64 18.24
CA LYS A 738 -42.96 -75.42 17.48
C LYS A 738 -42.51 -76.87 17.24
N GLN A 739 -41.24 -77.09 16.86
CA GLN A 739 -40.68 -78.44 16.73
C GLN A 739 -40.71 -79.20 18.07
N MET A 740 -40.33 -78.55 19.17
CA MET A 740 -40.31 -79.16 20.50
C MET A 740 -41.72 -79.49 21.02
N GLN A 741 -42.73 -78.66 20.72
CA GLN A 741 -44.14 -78.93 21.02
C GLN A 741 -44.68 -80.12 20.20
N LEU A 742 -44.33 -80.23 18.91
CA LEU A 742 -44.70 -81.39 18.08
C LEU A 742 -44.07 -82.69 18.59
N ALA A 743 -42.80 -82.65 19.01
CA ALA A 743 -42.14 -83.80 19.64
C ALA A 743 -42.83 -84.20 20.96
N PHE A 744 -43.20 -83.24 21.82
CA PHE A 744 -43.89 -83.51 23.09
C PHE A 744 -45.30 -84.09 22.87
N ALA A 745 -46.00 -83.64 21.82
CA ALA A 745 -47.29 -84.21 21.40
C ALA A 745 -47.14 -85.68 20.95
N ALA A 746 -46.13 -85.99 20.13
CA ALA A 746 -45.84 -87.36 19.71
C ALA A 746 -45.50 -88.29 20.89
N VAL A 747 -44.69 -87.81 21.85
CA VAL A 747 -44.36 -88.55 23.09
C VAL A 747 -45.62 -88.82 23.93
N ASN A 748 -46.55 -87.87 24.03
CA ASN A 748 -47.81 -88.06 24.76
C ASN A 748 -48.75 -89.07 24.06
N VAL A 749 -48.77 -89.12 22.73
CA VAL A 749 -49.51 -90.16 21.97
C VAL A 749 -48.89 -91.54 22.20
N TRP A 750 -47.55 -91.65 22.14
CA TRP A 750 -46.84 -92.91 22.40
C TRP A 750 -47.05 -93.42 23.84
N ARG A 751 -47.07 -92.50 24.82
CA ARG A 751 -47.39 -92.80 26.23
C ARG A 751 -48.80 -93.37 26.39
N LYS A 752 -49.79 -92.87 25.63
CA LYS A 752 -51.17 -93.38 25.65
C LYS A 752 -51.24 -94.83 25.16
N ASN A 753 -50.64 -95.12 24.00
CA ASN A 753 -50.60 -96.46 23.43
C ASN A 753 -49.88 -97.50 24.34
N LEU A 754 -48.98 -97.05 25.22
CA LEU A 754 -48.34 -97.89 26.23
C LEU A 754 -49.24 -98.18 27.45
N GLN A 755 -50.19 -97.30 27.78
CA GLN A 755 -51.17 -97.56 28.83
C GLN A 755 -52.20 -98.61 28.37
N ASP A 756 -52.69 -98.51 27.13
CA ASP A 756 -53.62 -99.49 26.55
C ASP A 756 -53.01 -100.91 26.49
N ARG A 757 -51.73 -101.03 26.11
CA ARG A 757 -51.00 -102.33 26.12
C ARG A 757 -50.77 -102.91 27.52
N LYS A 758 -51.02 -102.17 28.59
CA LYS A 758 -50.88 -102.65 29.99
C LYS A 758 -52.20 -103.15 30.59
N SER A 759 -53.33 -103.01 29.88
CA SER A 759 -54.69 -103.32 30.39
C SER A 759 -55.25 -104.68 29.92
N GLY A 760 -54.41 -105.61 29.45
CA GLY A 760 -54.86 -106.82 28.75
C GLY A 760 -54.41 -108.15 29.36
N ARG A 761 -54.90 -108.51 30.57
CA ARG A 761 -54.84 -109.89 31.11
C ARG A 761 -55.71 -110.13 32.38
N ALA A 762 -57.03 -110.10 32.22
CA ALA A 762 -58.03 -110.73 33.12
C ALA A 762 -59.42 -110.72 32.42
N GLU A 763 -60.32 -111.63 32.79
CA GLU A 763 -61.62 -111.89 32.12
C GLU A 763 -62.66 -112.39 33.14
N PRO A 764 -63.94 -112.62 32.76
CA PRO A 764 -65.07 -111.67 32.65
C PRO A 764 -65.88 -111.58 34.00
N ASP A 765 -67.09 -111.03 34.17
CA ASP A 765 -68.32 -110.90 33.35
C ASP A 765 -69.36 -110.01 34.12
N PRO A 766 -70.63 -109.75 33.71
CA PRO A 766 -71.20 -109.37 32.40
C PRO A 766 -72.11 -108.09 32.43
N LYS A 767 -72.48 -107.59 31.23
CA LYS A 767 -73.61 -106.65 30.91
C LYS A 767 -73.45 -105.18 31.38
N LYS A 768 -73.83 -104.14 30.62
CA LYS A 768 -74.51 -104.04 29.31
C LYS A 768 -73.73 -103.23 28.27
N LYS A 769 -73.94 -103.58 27.00
CA LYS A 769 -73.59 -102.81 25.78
C LYS A 769 -74.52 -101.60 25.59
N ALA A 770 -74.35 -100.68 24.64
CA ALA A 770 -73.20 -100.01 23.99
C ALA A 770 -73.73 -99.28 22.73
N THR A 771 -73.15 -98.15 22.34
CA THR A 771 -73.29 -97.64 20.96
C THR A 771 -71.98 -96.98 20.51
N PHE A 772 -71.45 -97.41 19.37
CA PHE A 772 -70.13 -97.03 18.86
C PHE A 772 -70.15 -97.01 17.33
N ARG A 773 -69.75 -95.89 16.71
CA ARG A 773 -69.35 -95.71 15.29
C ARG A 773 -69.17 -94.19 15.03
N SER A 774 -68.26 -93.72 14.17
CA SER A 774 -67.06 -94.38 13.63
C SER A 774 -66.14 -93.38 12.92
N ILE A 775 -64.84 -93.46 13.23
CA ILE A 775 -63.72 -93.51 12.27
C ILE A 775 -63.83 -92.65 11.00
N THR A 776 -63.10 -91.53 11.04
CA THR A 776 -62.16 -91.05 10.00
C THR A 776 -62.64 -90.98 8.54
N SER A 777 -62.73 -89.75 8.03
CA SER A 777 -62.37 -89.47 6.64
C SER A 777 -61.47 -88.24 6.49
N THR A 778 -60.61 -88.38 5.50
CA THR A 778 -59.59 -87.50 4.94
C THR A 778 -59.99 -86.05 4.66
N LEU A 779 -59.07 -85.15 5.03
CA LEU A 779 -58.47 -84.11 4.16
C LEU A 779 -59.37 -83.27 3.22
N ALA A 780 -59.28 -81.95 3.46
CA ALA A 780 -59.21 -80.91 2.43
C ALA A 780 -60.32 -80.88 1.35
N SER A 781 -61.43 -80.24 1.70
CA SER A 781 -62.08 -79.33 0.74
C SER A 781 -62.44 -78.00 1.39
N SER A 782 -62.28 -76.96 0.59
CA SER A 782 -62.68 -75.59 0.88
C SER A 782 -64.21 -75.47 0.93
N PHE A 783 -64.72 -74.53 1.73
CA PHE A 783 -65.47 -73.34 1.27
C PHE A 783 -65.72 -72.45 2.52
N LYS A 784 -65.29 -71.19 2.64
CA LYS A 784 -65.42 -70.00 1.77
C LYS A 784 -66.75 -69.25 2.00
N ARG A 785 -66.66 -68.13 2.73
CA ARG A 785 -67.65 -67.01 2.81
C ARG A 785 -68.90 -67.32 3.68
N ARG A 786 -69.65 -66.33 4.23
CA ARG A 786 -69.66 -64.85 4.02
C ARG A 786 -70.36 -64.11 5.18
N ARG A 787 -69.88 -62.89 5.54
CA ARG A 787 -70.65 -61.65 5.90
C ARG A 787 -71.61 -61.70 7.14
N SER A 788 -71.98 -60.58 7.80
CA SER A 788 -71.51 -59.17 7.78
C SER A 788 -71.99 -58.42 9.05
N SER A 789 -71.40 -57.24 9.30
CA SER A 789 -71.97 -56.08 10.04
C SER A 789 -71.89 -56.05 11.59
N LYS A 790 -71.35 -54.92 12.10
CA LYS A 790 -71.84 -53.99 13.13
C LYS A 790 -72.65 -54.50 14.35
N ASP A 791 -72.55 -53.94 15.56
CA ASP A 791 -71.74 -52.89 16.25
C ASP A 791 -72.08 -53.03 17.78
N THR A 792 -71.38 -52.59 18.84
CA THR A 792 -70.12 -51.85 19.12
C THR A 792 -69.74 -52.06 20.62
N VAL A 793 -68.55 -51.60 21.08
CA VAL A 793 -68.07 -51.56 22.50
C VAL A 793 -67.75 -52.98 23.08
N ARG A 794 -66.57 -53.31 23.64
CA ARG A 794 -65.74 -52.58 24.62
C ARG A 794 -64.26 -53.02 24.55
N GLY A 795 -63.33 -52.07 24.68
CA GLY A 795 -61.95 -52.27 25.21
C GLY A 795 -61.01 -53.30 24.56
N ARG A 796 -60.05 -52.85 23.74
CA ARG A 796 -58.81 -53.59 23.47
C ARG A 796 -57.61 -52.64 23.40
N LYS A 797 -56.74 -52.63 24.41
CA LYS A 797 -55.43 -51.96 24.34
C LYS A 797 -54.50 -52.84 23.50
N THR A 798 -53.90 -52.29 22.44
CA THR A 798 -52.80 -52.95 21.70
C THR A 798 -51.64 -51.98 21.50
N ILE A 799 -50.58 -52.25 22.25
CA ILE A 799 -49.23 -51.68 22.27
C ILE A 799 -48.83 -51.00 20.94
N MET A 800 -48.63 -49.67 20.96
CA MET A 800 -47.98 -48.93 19.87
C MET A 800 -47.27 -47.64 20.34
N PRO A 801 -46.21 -47.71 21.17
CA PRO A 801 -45.50 -46.54 21.69
C PRO A 801 -44.56 -45.87 20.66
N SER A 802 -44.13 -46.61 19.63
CA SER A 802 -42.99 -46.25 18.77
C SER A 802 -43.18 -44.98 17.92
N PHE A 803 -44.42 -44.57 17.65
CA PHE A 803 -44.70 -43.41 16.79
C PHE A 803 -44.79 -42.08 17.55
N SER A 804 -45.22 -42.11 18.83
CA SER A 804 -45.28 -40.91 19.67
C SER A 804 -43.88 -40.40 20.01
N PHE A 805 -42.94 -41.33 20.26
CA PHE A 805 -41.52 -41.03 20.50
C PHE A 805 -40.90 -40.14 19.41
N PHE A 806 -41.24 -40.38 18.14
CA PHE A 806 -40.67 -39.63 17.02
C PHE A 806 -41.08 -38.15 17.04
N LEU A 807 -42.36 -37.83 17.30
CA LEU A 807 -42.80 -36.44 17.43
C LEU A 807 -42.32 -35.80 18.73
N SER A 808 -42.28 -36.52 19.85
CA SER A 808 -41.78 -35.97 21.12
C SER A 808 -40.29 -35.60 21.03
N PHE A 809 -39.44 -36.41 20.39
CA PHE A 809 -38.01 -36.11 20.24
C PHE A 809 -37.76 -34.96 19.25
N LEU A 810 -38.50 -34.91 18.12
CA LEU A 810 -38.44 -33.74 17.22
C LEU A 810 -38.93 -32.47 17.93
N SER A 811 -40.05 -32.54 18.66
CA SER A 811 -40.62 -31.38 19.36
C SER A 811 -39.69 -30.85 20.43
N PHE A 812 -39.08 -31.71 21.25
CA PHE A 812 -38.10 -31.29 22.26
C PHE A 812 -36.84 -30.68 21.64
N SER A 813 -36.35 -31.23 20.51
CA SER A 813 -35.22 -30.68 19.75
C SER A 813 -35.55 -29.32 19.09
N LEU A 814 -36.78 -29.15 18.58
CA LEU A 814 -37.27 -27.85 18.09
C LEU A 814 -37.45 -26.84 19.23
N SER A 815 -38.02 -27.24 20.37
CA SER A 815 -38.16 -26.36 21.54
C SER A 815 -36.80 -25.88 22.05
N LEU A 816 -35.81 -26.77 22.18
CA LEU A 816 -34.47 -26.40 22.65
C LEU A 816 -33.76 -25.43 21.68
N SER A 817 -33.95 -25.59 20.37
CA SER A 817 -33.38 -24.71 19.35
C SER A 817 -34.14 -23.39 19.18
N LEU A 818 -35.46 -23.35 19.39
CA LEU A 818 -36.22 -22.08 19.45
C LEU A 818 -35.93 -21.30 20.75
N SER A 819 -35.82 -21.97 21.91
CA SER A 819 -35.52 -21.30 23.18
C SER A 819 -34.16 -20.60 23.19
N PHE A 820 -33.16 -21.15 22.49
CA PHE A 820 -31.86 -20.47 22.27
C PHE A 820 -31.90 -19.34 21.23
N SER A 821 -33.00 -19.20 20.48
CA SER A 821 -33.17 -18.17 19.44
C SER A 821 -33.96 -16.94 19.92
N LEU A 822 -34.74 -17.09 21.01
CA LEU A 822 -35.65 -16.07 21.53
C LEU A 822 -35.30 -15.64 22.97
N SER A 823 -34.08 -15.14 23.16
CA SER A 823 -33.68 -14.34 24.32
C SER A 823 -32.50 -13.43 23.95
N PRO A 824 -32.69 -12.11 23.82
CA PRO A 824 -31.58 -11.18 23.59
C PRO A 824 -30.70 -11.10 24.85
N PRO A 825 -29.37 -11.26 24.75
CA PRO A 825 -28.51 -11.17 25.92
C PRO A 825 -28.40 -9.73 26.41
N LEU A 826 -28.95 -9.47 27.60
CA LEU A 826 -28.79 -8.19 28.33
C LEU A 826 -27.37 -8.05 28.88
N PHE A 827 -26.40 -7.84 27.98
CA PHE A 827 -25.08 -7.34 28.36
C PHE A 827 -25.11 -5.82 28.53
N CYS A 828 -24.65 -5.34 29.69
CA CYS A 828 -24.57 -3.92 29.97
C CYS A 828 -23.60 -3.21 29.02
N HIS A 829 -24.00 -2.06 28.48
CA HIS A 829 -23.08 -1.16 27.78
C HIS A 829 -21.97 -0.69 28.73
N PRO A 830 -20.69 -0.71 28.33
CA PRO A 830 -19.69 0.14 28.95
C PRO A 830 -20.02 1.60 28.61
N ILE A 831 -20.27 2.43 29.64
CA ILE A 831 -20.59 3.85 29.49
C ILE A 831 -19.30 4.62 29.16
N ASN A 832 -18.94 4.68 27.88
CA ASN A 832 -17.87 5.54 27.40
C ASN A 832 -18.35 7.01 27.38
N TYR A 833 -17.90 7.79 28.36
CA TYR A 833 -18.07 9.25 28.40
C TYR A 833 -17.28 9.92 27.27
N HIS A 834 -17.94 10.23 26.14
CA HIS A 834 -17.44 11.23 25.17
C HIS A 834 -18.58 11.93 24.42
N THR A 835 -19.39 12.70 25.14
CA THR A 835 -20.15 13.81 24.55
C THR A 835 -19.24 15.03 24.37
N PRO A 836 -19.23 15.69 23.19
CA PRO A 836 -18.48 16.93 23.02
C PRO A 836 -19.21 18.08 23.74
N ILE A 837 -18.51 18.76 24.66
CA ILE A 837 -19.02 19.96 25.33
C ILE A 837 -19.10 21.10 24.30
N PRO A 838 -20.27 21.75 24.10
CA PRO A 838 -20.36 22.92 23.23
C PRO A 838 -19.63 24.10 23.90
N LYS A 839 -18.55 24.57 23.28
CA LYS A 839 -17.89 25.81 23.71
C LYS A 839 -18.73 27.01 23.28
N LEU A 840 -19.31 27.71 24.26
CA LEU A 840 -19.75 29.09 24.11
C LEU A 840 -18.52 30.01 23.91
N PRO A 841 -18.68 31.18 23.28
CA PRO A 841 -17.56 32.05 22.89
C PRO A 841 -17.05 32.91 24.05
N VAL A 842 -15.72 33.08 24.07
CA VAL A 842 -14.96 34.19 24.67
C VAL A 842 -13.81 34.48 23.70
#